data_AF-A0A8B6DT57-F1
#
_entry.id   AF-A0A8B6DT57-F1
#
_cell.length_a   1.000
_cell.length_b   1.000
_cell.length_c   1.000
_cell.angle_alpha   90.00
_cell.angle_beta   90.00
_cell.angle_gamma   90.00
#
_symmetry.space_group_name_H-M   'P 1'
#
loop_
_entity.id
_entity.type
_entity.pdbx_description
1 polymer ?
#
loop_
_entity_poly.entity_id
_entity_poly.type
_entity_poly.pdbx_seq_one_letter_code
_entity_poly.pdbx_strand_id
1 'polypeptide(L)'
;MAQANTRLLKLWPHNTLCQCYQQSSWPALLSYHRNSHRHLSTVSNKPIQLYNQKSYPSISVFPKKFYSGINLSTRADLLEAKRVIIKLGSAVITREDECGLSLGRLACIIEQVAELQNQGKEMMMVTSGAIAFGKQKLQQEIIMSMSMRQTLTSADKNKQGLFIAPRACAAVGQSGLMSLYEAMFMQYGVKAAQVLITKPDIDDPESCKNLCGTLNELCRLKIIPILNTNDAVAPPPAPDKDLKGVISLKDNDSLSARLAREVRADLMVLMTDVNGIYTGPPGQIGSRLLHTYSPDDRTKVTFGAKSRVGLGGMESKVKAAEWALDNGVATVICNGNQDYAIRDIFAAKKIGTFFTKTESSAPVEVQAINAREGSRALQALTGEQRAIIINKLADLLLTRQTDILKANQIDVDKAYTDGVDDVLISRLVLNEKKLKTLHTGLKQIAKTCDSIVGRVTRRTQVAEGLELCQVTAPIGVLMVIFESRPDALPQVAALAISSANGLLLKGGKEASNSNKLLHELVEEALEPFVPKETVALVSRKEDIEDLLQMTNYIDLVIPRGSSDMIAKIQAASKGIPVLGHSEGVCHVYIDKEANHDMALKIVRDSKCDYPSACNAVETVLINKHLLKSTFFETLLDMLKSEGVKIYAGPRMSSVLKFGPPPAVSLHKEYGGLELTMEIVENTTEAVNHINKYSSSHTDVIITDNEHYASEFLKGVDSACVFHNASTRFADGYRFGLGAEVGISTTRIHARGPVGVEGLLTSKWLLQGHGQAAADFADGQEQFIHKSLPLDYSDKVSDSSDDDNSTEGQQ
;
A
#
# COMPACT_ATOMS: atom_id res chain seq x y z
N MET A 1 23.53 58.16 20.88
CA MET A 1 24.93 57.72 20.70
C MET A 1 24.94 56.22 20.63
N ALA A 2 25.26 55.63 19.48
CA ALA A 2 25.35 54.17 19.32
C ALA A 2 26.64 53.84 18.56
N GLN A 3 27.46 52.96 19.15
CA GLN A 3 28.61 52.35 18.51
C GLN A 3 28.58 50.85 18.82
N ALA A 4 28.42 50.03 17.78
CA ALA A 4 28.85 48.62 17.74
C ALA A 4 28.70 48.12 16.29
N ASN A 5 29.51 48.67 15.40
CA ASN A 5 29.61 48.22 14.00
C ASN A 5 30.86 47.35 13.89
N THR A 6 30.76 46.07 13.51
CA THR A 6 31.51 45.54 12.33
C THR A 6 31.20 44.07 11.99
N ARG A 7 30.96 43.86 10.68
CA ARG A 7 31.40 42.74 9.82
C ARG A 7 30.99 41.30 10.15
N LEU A 8 30.22 40.71 9.22
CA LEU A 8 30.80 39.80 8.21
C LEU A 8 29.96 39.85 6.92
N LEU A 9 30.62 40.02 5.76
CA LEU A 9 29.96 40.22 4.46
C LEU A 9 30.91 39.73 3.34
N LYS A 10 30.56 38.60 2.71
CA LYS A 10 31.17 37.89 1.55
C LYS A 10 30.70 36.42 1.62
N LEU A 11 30.36 35.67 0.57
CA LEU A 11 30.36 35.88 -0.89
C LEU A 11 29.10 35.24 -1.50
N TRP A 12 28.73 35.60 -2.73
CA TRP A 12 28.11 34.72 -3.75
C TRP A 12 28.50 35.25 -5.15
N PRO A 13 28.94 34.39 -6.10
CA PRO A 13 29.29 34.80 -7.45
C PRO A 13 28.15 34.65 -8.48
N HIS A 14 28.26 35.39 -9.59
CA HIS A 14 27.41 35.29 -10.79
C HIS A 14 27.87 34.17 -11.75
N ASN A 15 27.04 33.91 -12.78
CA ASN A 15 27.24 33.06 -13.97
C ASN A 15 27.11 31.53 -13.70
N THR A 16 26.52 30.69 -14.55
CA THR A 16 25.87 30.81 -15.89
C THR A 16 24.86 29.62 -16.05
N LEU A 17 24.10 29.32 -17.12
CA LEU A 17 24.04 29.74 -18.54
C LEU A 17 22.64 29.38 -19.11
N CYS A 18 22.01 30.22 -19.95
CA CYS A 18 21.14 29.79 -21.07
C CYS A 18 20.72 30.96 -22.00
N GLN A 19 21.57 31.23 -23.01
CA GLN A 19 21.16 31.71 -24.33
C GLN A 19 20.50 30.53 -25.10
N CYS A 20 19.72 30.66 -26.18
CA CYS A 20 19.23 31.79 -26.99
C CYS A 20 18.04 31.27 -27.83
N TYR A 21 17.08 32.12 -28.22
CA TYR A 21 16.78 32.47 -29.63
C TYR A 21 15.49 33.30 -29.75
N GLN A 22 15.61 34.45 -30.42
CA GLN A 22 14.47 35.22 -30.94
C GLN A 22 14.12 34.71 -32.34
N GLN A 23 12.87 34.87 -32.80
CA GLN A 23 12.53 35.78 -33.91
C GLN A 23 11.06 35.73 -34.36
N SER A 24 10.67 36.80 -35.06
CA SER A 24 9.42 37.08 -35.79
C SER A 24 8.23 37.61 -34.96
N SER A 25 7.57 38.73 -35.27
CA SER A 25 7.88 40.00 -35.95
C SER A 25 6.54 40.72 -36.11
N TRP A 26 6.35 41.85 -35.43
CA TRP A 26 5.21 42.74 -35.64
C TRP A 26 5.64 43.94 -36.51
N PRO A 27 4.88 44.33 -37.55
CA PRO A 27 5.03 45.63 -38.19
C PRO A 27 4.14 46.70 -37.52
N ALA A 28 4.80 47.79 -37.13
CA ALA A 28 4.52 49.20 -37.50
C ALA A 28 3.24 49.55 -38.30
N LEU A 29 2.67 50.76 -38.24
CA LEU A 29 2.88 51.99 -37.43
C LEU A 29 1.68 52.95 -37.67
N LEU A 30 1.45 53.86 -36.73
CA LEU A 30 0.88 55.22 -36.87
C LEU A 30 -0.05 55.58 -38.05
N SER A 31 -1.25 56.08 -37.72
CA SER A 31 -1.80 57.24 -38.44
C SER A 31 -2.66 58.17 -37.55
N TYR A 32 -2.22 59.43 -37.51
CA TYR A 32 -2.98 60.67 -37.27
C TYR A 32 -3.58 61.03 -35.89
N HIS A 33 -3.15 62.21 -35.44
CA HIS A 33 -3.57 62.96 -34.26
C HIS A 33 -4.53 64.09 -34.67
N ARG A 34 -5.30 64.59 -33.69
CA ARG A 34 -6.06 65.87 -33.67
C ARG A 34 -7.31 65.99 -34.57
N ASN A 35 -8.46 66.07 -33.91
CA ASN A 35 -9.08 67.39 -33.77
C ASN A 35 -9.97 67.48 -32.52
N SER A 36 -9.89 68.62 -31.84
CA SER A 36 -10.67 68.95 -30.65
C SER A 36 -11.33 70.30 -30.86
N HIS A 37 -12.67 70.36 -30.81
CA HIS A 37 -13.45 71.35 -30.04
C HIS A 37 -14.93 71.44 -30.49
N ARG A 38 -15.80 71.65 -29.48
CA ARG A 38 -17.15 72.25 -29.53
C ARG A 38 -18.22 71.55 -30.38
N HIS A 39 -19.22 70.98 -29.71
CA HIS A 39 -20.50 71.68 -29.54
C HIS A 39 -21.33 71.11 -28.37
N LEU A 40 -21.69 71.98 -27.42
CA LEU A 40 -22.77 71.76 -26.45
C LEU A 40 -24.05 72.34 -27.06
N SER A 41 -25.09 71.54 -27.26
CA SER A 41 -26.50 72.02 -27.29
C SER A 41 -27.53 70.87 -27.35
N THR A 42 -28.72 71.18 -26.84
CA THR A 42 -29.99 70.44 -26.98
C THR A 42 -30.07 69.01 -26.41
N VAL A 43 -30.53 68.95 -25.17
CA VAL A 43 -31.28 67.81 -24.62
C VAL A 43 -32.51 67.53 -25.50
N SER A 44 -32.61 66.35 -26.09
CA SER A 44 -33.88 65.87 -26.68
C SER A 44 -34.59 64.94 -25.69
N ASN A 45 -35.74 65.37 -25.19
CA ASN A 45 -36.65 64.49 -24.43
C ASN A 45 -37.15 63.36 -25.33
N LYS A 46 -36.50 62.20 -25.27
CA LYS A 46 -37.09 60.91 -25.63
C LYS A 46 -37.06 60.05 -24.37
N PRO A 47 -38.20 59.48 -23.92
CA PRO A 47 -38.19 58.59 -22.78
C PRO A 47 -37.31 57.39 -23.13
N ILE A 48 -36.30 57.13 -22.29
CA ILE A 48 -35.55 55.88 -22.32
C ILE A 48 -36.60 54.79 -22.10
N GLN A 49 -36.78 53.91 -23.09
CA GLN A 49 -37.67 52.77 -22.94
C GLN A 49 -37.20 51.96 -21.73
N LEU A 50 -38.06 51.89 -20.72
CA LEU A 50 -37.96 50.90 -19.65
C LEU A 50 -37.70 49.55 -20.32
N TYR A 51 -36.64 48.87 -19.88
CA TYR A 51 -36.34 47.51 -20.34
C TYR A 51 -37.55 46.64 -20.01
N ASN A 52 -38.35 46.35 -21.03
CA ASN A 52 -39.50 45.47 -20.90
C ASN A 52 -39.02 44.13 -20.33
N GLN A 53 -39.79 43.57 -19.40
CA GLN A 53 -39.63 42.19 -18.93
C GLN A 53 -39.94 41.21 -20.08
N LYS A 54 -39.07 41.18 -21.09
CA LYS A 54 -39.03 40.08 -22.05
C LYS A 54 -38.41 38.90 -21.34
N SER A 55 -39.28 37.97 -20.98
CA SER A 55 -39.02 36.62 -20.53
C SER A 55 -37.60 36.16 -20.82
N TYR A 56 -36.81 35.93 -19.76
CA TYR A 56 -35.69 34.99 -19.87
C TYR A 56 -36.25 33.71 -20.51
N PRO A 57 -35.56 33.10 -21.49
CA PRO A 57 -35.99 31.83 -22.01
C PRO A 57 -36.10 30.87 -20.82
N SER A 58 -37.31 30.35 -20.59
CA SER A 58 -37.55 29.38 -19.53
C SER A 58 -36.52 28.28 -19.70
N ILE A 59 -35.61 28.12 -18.74
CA ILE A 59 -34.53 27.14 -18.82
C ILE A 59 -35.21 25.78 -18.95
N SER A 60 -35.24 25.29 -20.19
CA SER A 60 -35.87 24.03 -20.56
C SER A 60 -35.23 22.95 -19.71
N VAL A 61 -36.06 22.11 -19.10
CA VAL A 61 -35.62 20.99 -18.27
C VAL A 61 -34.51 20.23 -19.00
N PHE A 62 -33.27 20.40 -18.56
CA PHE A 62 -32.13 19.68 -19.13
C PHE A 62 -32.42 18.18 -19.02
N PRO A 63 -32.10 17.38 -20.05
CA PRO A 63 -32.44 15.97 -20.07
C PRO A 63 -31.83 15.26 -18.85
N LYS A 64 -32.64 14.46 -18.14
CA LYS A 64 -32.27 13.72 -16.92
C LYS A 64 -31.11 12.71 -17.10
N LYS A 65 -30.52 12.60 -18.30
CA LYS A 65 -29.37 11.75 -18.64
C LYS A 65 -28.16 12.62 -18.97
N PHE A 66 -27.42 13.06 -17.95
CA PHE A 66 -25.96 13.23 -17.94
C PHE A 66 -25.52 13.44 -16.48
N TYR A 67 -24.35 12.92 -16.10
CA TYR A 67 -23.83 12.79 -14.73
C TYR A 67 -24.67 11.91 -13.78
N SER A 68 -24.46 10.60 -13.88
CA SER A 68 -24.29 9.77 -12.68
C SER A 68 -22.97 10.16 -12.02
N GLY A 69 -22.99 10.55 -10.74
CA GLY A 69 -21.76 10.87 -10.00
C GLY A 69 -20.82 9.65 -9.93
N ILE A 70 -19.50 9.89 -9.94
CA ILE A 70 -18.52 8.81 -9.79
C ILE A 70 -18.53 8.39 -8.32
N ASN A 71 -18.77 7.11 -8.04
CA ASN A 71 -18.75 6.60 -6.67
C ASN A 71 -17.28 6.36 -6.25
N LEU A 72 -16.66 7.36 -5.62
CA LEU A 72 -15.27 7.29 -5.16
C LEU A 72 -15.20 6.48 -3.87
N SER A 73 -14.66 5.26 -3.95
CA SER A 73 -14.65 4.27 -2.88
C SER A 73 -13.29 4.11 -2.19
N THR A 74 -12.21 4.34 -2.94
CA THR A 74 -10.81 4.20 -2.55
C THR A 74 -10.03 5.50 -2.76
N ARG A 75 -8.80 5.61 -2.23
CA ARG A 75 -7.95 6.78 -2.48
C ARG A 75 -7.46 6.87 -3.92
N ALA A 76 -7.24 5.73 -4.59
CA ALA A 76 -6.93 5.70 -6.02
C ALA A 76 -8.02 6.39 -6.86
N ASP A 77 -9.29 6.22 -6.51
CA ASP A 77 -10.42 6.82 -7.24
C ASP A 77 -10.38 8.37 -7.21
N LEU A 78 -9.74 8.99 -6.21
CA LEU A 78 -9.69 10.46 -6.06
C LEU A 78 -9.05 11.17 -7.26
N LEU A 79 -8.17 10.50 -8.01
CA LEU A 79 -7.59 11.01 -9.25
C LEU A 79 -8.68 11.39 -10.27
N GLU A 80 -9.74 10.58 -10.35
CA GLU A 80 -10.84 10.68 -11.32
C GLU A 80 -11.88 11.75 -10.97
N ALA A 81 -11.84 12.32 -9.75
CA ALA A 81 -12.80 13.35 -9.32
C ALA A 81 -12.73 14.58 -10.23
N LYS A 82 -13.86 15.00 -10.81
CA LYS A 82 -13.94 16.07 -11.82
C LYS A 82 -14.45 17.37 -11.21
N ARG A 83 -15.51 17.32 -10.41
CA ARG A 83 -16.11 18.48 -9.74
C ARG A 83 -15.74 18.48 -8.26
N VAL A 84 -15.05 19.53 -7.82
CA VAL A 84 -14.32 19.54 -6.56
C VAL A 84 -14.62 20.80 -5.75
N ILE A 85 -15.00 20.63 -4.48
CA ILE A 85 -15.16 21.74 -3.54
C ILE A 85 -14.00 21.75 -2.55
N ILE A 86 -13.21 22.82 -2.54
CA ILE A 86 -12.18 23.07 -1.54
C ILE A 86 -12.71 24.06 -0.50
N LYS A 87 -12.88 23.62 0.74
CA LYS A 87 -13.28 24.49 1.85
C LYS A 87 -12.05 24.92 2.65
N LEU A 88 -11.87 26.23 2.83
CA LEU A 88 -10.81 26.82 3.64
C LEU A 88 -11.36 27.29 5.00
N GLY A 89 -10.93 26.65 6.10
CA GLY A 89 -11.24 27.12 7.44
C GLY A 89 -10.55 28.44 7.79
N SER A 90 -11.12 29.22 8.71
CA SER A 90 -10.55 30.53 9.13
C SER A 90 -9.08 30.41 9.55
N ALA A 91 -8.72 29.39 10.34
CA ALA A 91 -7.35 29.16 10.81
C ALA A 91 -6.35 28.79 9.70
N VAL A 92 -6.83 28.32 8.54
CA VAL A 92 -5.97 28.09 7.36
C VAL A 92 -5.59 29.43 6.74
N ILE A 93 -6.53 30.37 6.61
CA ILE A 93 -6.27 31.65 5.93
C ILE A 93 -5.69 32.73 6.86
N THR A 94 -5.87 32.63 8.18
CA THR A 94 -5.25 33.56 9.14
C THR A 94 -3.86 33.10 9.58
N ARG A 95 -3.08 34.05 10.11
CA ARG A 95 -1.83 33.81 10.84
C ARG A 95 -2.09 33.30 12.26
N GLU A 96 -1.06 32.74 12.89
CA GLU A 96 -1.09 32.22 14.26
C GLU A 96 -1.26 33.31 15.33
N ASP A 97 -0.86 34.55 15.03
CA ASP A 97 -1.09 35.74 15.86
C ASP A 97 -2.52 36.28 15.79
N GLU A 98 -3.41 35.63 15.00
CA GLU A 98 -4.77 36.06 14.67
C GLU A 98 -4.86 37.47 14.03
N CYS A 99 -3.71 38.06 13.67
CA CYS A 99 -3.53 39.46 13.26
C CYS A 99 -3.02 39.56 11.81
N GLY A 100 -3.60 38.78 10.90
CA GLY A 100 -3.25 38.84 9.48
C GLY A 100 -3.74 37.67 8.67
N LEU A 101 -3.69 37.83 7.35
CA LEU A 101 -3.78 36.71 6.41
C LEU A 101 -2.41 36.03 6.24
N SER A 102 -2.43 34.71 6.13
CA SER A 102 -1.27 33.89 5.79
C SER A 102 -1.12 33.85 4.26
N LEU A 103 -0.62 34.95 3.68
CA LEU A 103 -0.55 35.13 2.22
C LEU A 103 0.25 34.03 1.51
N GLY A 104 1.35 33.53 2.10
CA GLY A 104 2.13 32.44 1.52
C GLY A 104 1.36 31.12 1.45
N ARG A 105 0.66 30.76 2.53
CA ARG A 105 -0.19 29.56 2.57
C ARG A 105 -1.38 29.68 1.62
N LEU A 106 -1.99 30.87 1.55
CA LEU A 106 -3.08 31.17 0.63
C LEU A 106 -2.64 31.06 -0.84
N ALA A 107 -1.45 31.59 -1.18
CA ALA A 107 -0.87 31.48 -2.51
C ALA A 107 -0.58 30.02 -2.91
N CYS A 108 0.05 29.23 -2.03
CA CYS A 108 0.31 27.80 -2.26
C CYS A 108 -0.98 26.98 -2.48
N ILE A 109 -2.06 27.32 -1.79
CA ILE A 109 -3.39 26.71 -1.99
C ILE A 109 -3.97 27.12 -3.35
N ILE A 110 -3.91 28.41 -3.70
CA ILE A 110 -4.45 28.94 -4.96
C ILE A 110 -3.69 28.39 -6.18
N GLU A 111 -2.38 28.24 -6.08
CA GLU A 111 -1.52 27.59 -7.06
C GLU A 111 -2.04 26.17 -7.40
N GLN A 112 -2.16 25.30 -6.39
CA GLN A 112 -2.66 23.94 -6.55
C GLN A 112 -4.09 23.90 -7.13
N VAL A 113 -4.97 24.82 -6.70
CA VAL A 113 -6.34 24.90 -7.23
C VAL A 113 -6.35 25.36 -8.69
N ALA A 114 -5.49 26.31 -9.07
CA ALA A 114 -5.35 26.78 -10.43
C ALA A 114 -4.74 25.72 -11.36
N GLU A 115 -3.74 24.96 -10.89
CA GLU A 115 -3.19 23.81 -11.61
C GLU A 115 -4.29 22.78 -11.95
N LEU A 116 -5.10 22.37 -10.96
CA LEU A 116 -6.18 21.40 -11.15
C LEU A 116 -7.29 21.93 -12.08
N GLN A 117 -7.64 23.21 -11.98
CA GLN A 117 -8.56 23.87 -12.91
C GLN A 117 -8.03 23.86 -14.35
N ASN A 118 -6.73 24.15 -14.54
CA ASN A 118 -6.06 24.15 -15.84
C ASN A 118 -5.87 22.72 -16.41
N GLN A 119 -5.77 21.70 -15.55
CA GLN A 119 -5.87 20.27 -15.92
C GLN A 119 -7.30 19.84 -16.31
N GLY A 120 -8.27 20.75 -16.26
CA GLY A 120 -9.62 20.54 -16.79
C GLY A 120 -10.68 20.21 -15.73
N LYS A 121 -10.32 20.06 -14.45
CA LYS A 121 -11.27 19.88 -13.34
C LYS A 121 -12.14 21.12 -13.15
N GLU A 122 -13.26 20.97 -12.45
CA GLU A 122 -14.19 22.04 -12.11
C GLU A 122 -14.05 22.38 -10.62
N MET A 123 -13.22 23.39 -10.32
CA MET A 123 -12.88 23.77 -8.96
C MET A 123 -13.84 24.84 -8.42
N MET A 124 -14.29 24.66 -7.18
CA MET A 124 -15.04 25.65 -6.40
C MET A 124 -14.37 25.84 -5.03
N MET A 125 -14.38 27.06 -4.49
CA MET A 125 -13.79 27.35 -3.18
C MET A 125 -14.81 27.90 -2.21
N VAL A 126 -15.00 27.24 -1.06
CA VAL A 126 -15.77 27.78 0.07
C VAL A 126 -14.79 28.38 1.08
N THR A 127 -14.91 29.68 1.33
CA THR A 127 -13.94 30.46 2.11
C THR A 127 -14.52 30.90 3.44
N SER A 128 -13.69 31.20 4.44
CA SER A 128 -14.11 31.71 5.76
C SER A 128 -13.34 32.99 6.13
N GLY A 129 -13.33 33.37 7.42
CA GLY A 129 -12.43 34.39 8.00
C GLY A 129 -12.61 35.86 7.56
N ALA A 130 -13.61 36.18 6.74
CA ALA A 130 -13.96 37.57 6.40
C ALA A 130 -14.12 38.47 7.64
N ILE A 131 -14.82 37.99 8.68
CA ILE A 131 -14.98 38.72 9.95
C ILE A 131 -13.62 39.01 10.62
N ALA A 132 -12.68 38.06 10.62
CA ALA A 132 -11.37 38.24 11.25
C ALA A 132 -10.54 39.29 10.49
N PHE A 133 -10.47 39.18 9.16
CA PHE A 133 -9.72 40.11 8.32
C PHE A 133 -10.32 41.53 8.34
N GLY A 134 -11.64 41.66 8.30
CA GLY A 134 -12.31 42.96 8.42
C GLY A 134 -12.17 43.59 9.81
N LYS A 135 -12.15 42.79 10.88
CA LYS A 135 -11.87 43.27 12.24
C LYS A 135 -10.46 43.87 12.31
N GLN A 136 -9.45 43.19 11.77
CA GLN A 136 -8.09 43.72 11.68
C GLN A 136 -8.05 45.06 10.92
N LYS A 137 -8.62 45.09 9.70
CA LYS A 137 -8.59 46.29 8.85
C LYS A 137 -9.29 47.48 9.52
N LEU A 138 -10.46 47.26 10.12
CA LEU A 138 -11.18 48.30 10.85
C LEU A 138 -10.47 48.73 12.14
N GLN A 139 -9.80 47.82 12.86
CA GLN A 139 -8.96 48.18 14.01
C GLN A 139 -7.77 49.06 13.59
N GLN A 140 -7.12 48.75 12.47
CA GLN A 140 -6.03 49.56 11.91
C GLN A 140 -6.50 50.96 11.52
N GLU A 141 -7.59 51.08 10.76
CA GLU A 141 -8.19 52.38 10.41
C GLU A 141 -8.56 53.20 11.66
N ILE A 142 -9.15 52.57 12.68
CA ILE A 142 -9.53 53.26 13.91
C ILE A 142 -8.28 53.74 14.68
N ILE A 143 -7.23 52.92 14.79
CA ILE A 143 -5.95 53.33 15.40
C ILE A 143 -5.30 54.49 14.63
N MET A 144 -5.36 54.46 13.29
CA MET A 144 -4.85 55.54 12.43
C MET A 144 -5.68 56.83 12.55
N SER A 145 -6.97 56.73 12.87
CA SER A 145 -7.87 57.87 13.08
C SER A 145 -7.78 58.49 14.49
N MET A 146 -7.11 57.84 15.44
CA MET A 146 -6.93 58.35 16.81
C MET A 146 -5.82 59.40 16.88
N SER A 147 -6.07 60.49 17.60
CA SER A 147 -5.03 61.45 17.95
C SER A 147 -4.02 60.84 18.93
N MET A 148 -2.75 61.26 18.90
CA MET A 148 -1.70 60.80 19.84
C MET A 148 -2.15 60.79 21.31
N ARG A 149 -2.95 61.80 21.72
CA ARG A 149 -3.48 61.89 23.09
C ARG A 149 -4.49 60.79 23.41
N GLN A 150 -5.34 60.42 22.45
CA GLN A 150 -6.29 59.32 22.59
C GLN A 150 -5.56 57.97 22.63
N THR A 151 -4.60 57.75 21.75
CA THR A 151 -3.79 56.51 21.71
C THR A 151 -3.08 56.28 23.05
N LEU A 152 -2.47 57.32 23.62
CA LEU A 152 -1.81 57.27 24.94
C LEU A 152 -2.79 57.05 26.11
N THR A 153 -4.01 57.63 26.09
CA THR A 153 -5.01 57.40 27.14
C THR A 153 -5.82 56.11 26.98
N SER A 154 -5.80 55.48 25.80
CA SER A 154 -6.38 54.15 25.59
C SER A 154 -5.47 53.00 26.02
N ALA A 155 -4.16 53.23 26.15
CA ALA A 155 -3.22 52.23 26.67
C ALA A 155 -3.59 51.76 28.09
N ASP A 156 -4.09 52.66 28.95
CA ASP A 156 -4.58 52.34 30.30
C ASP A 156 -5.95 51.61 30.30
N LYS A 157 -6.65 51.59 29.16
CA LYS A 157 -7.99 50.96 29.00
C LYS A 157 -7.96 49.60 28.29
N ASN A 158 -6.78 48.96 28.23
CA ASN A 158 -6.50 47.70 27.52
C ASN A 158 -7.28 46.42 27.98
N LYS A 159 -8.41 46.56 28.71
CA LYS A 159 -9.31 45.45 29.10
C LYS A 159 -10.71 45.49 28.49
N GLN A 160 -11.08 46.55 27.77
CA GLN A 160 -12.31 46.57 26.95
C GLN A 160 -11.94 46.82 25.49
N GLY A 161 -11.75 45.73 24.74
CA GLY A 161 -11.49 45.80 23.31
C GLY A 161 -12.63 46.52 22.57
N LEU A 162 -12.28 47.37 21.62
CA LEU A 162 -13.23 48.17 20.87
C LEU A 162 -14.23 47.26 20.14
N PHE A 163 -15.52 47.37 20.47
CA PHE A 163 -16.57 46.53 19.89
C PHE A 163 -16.91 47.00 18.48
N ILE A 164 -16.47 46.24 17.48
CA ILE A 164 -16.80 46.44 16.08
C ILE A 164 -17.85 45.40 15.69
N ALA A 165 -18.97 45.84 15.10
CA ALA A 165 -20.08 44.95 14.75
C ALA A 165 -19.63 43.86 13.74
N PRO A 166 -19.83 42.55 14.03
CA PRO A 166 -19.35 41.46 13.18
C PRO A 166 -19.80 41.54 11.72
N ARG A 167 -21.01 42.07 11.45
CA ARG A 167 -21.52 42.29 10.09
C ARG A 167 -20.70 43.31 9.29
N ALA A 168 -20.25 44.39 9.93
CA ALA A 168 -19.38 45.39 9.30
C ALA A 168 -18.00 44.81 9.02
N CYS A 169 -17.45 44.02 9.96
CA CYS A 169 -16.23 43.25 9.75
C CYS A 169 -16.39 42.28 8.56
N ALA A 170 -17.50 41.54 8.47
CA ALA A 170 -17.76 40.64 7.35
C ALA A 170 -17.74 41.37 6.00
N ALA A 171 -18.49 42.48 5.88
CA ALA A 171 -18.55 43.25 4.63
C ALA A 171 -17.18 43.77 4.19
N VAL A 172 -16.43 44.40 5.11
CA VAL A 172 -15.10 44.98 4.82
C VAL A 172 -14.06 43.89 4.51
N GLY A 173 -14.07 42.80 5.27
CA GLY A 173 -13.14 41.69 5.08
C GLY A 173 -13.44 40.87 3.83
N GLN A 174 -14.71 40.65 3.49
CA GLN A 174 -15.10 39.89 2.29
C GLN A 174 -14.69 40.61 1.00
N SER A 175 -14.84 41.93 0.95
CA SER A 175 -14.36 42.75 -0.17
C SER A 175 -12.84 42.60 -0.34
N GLY A 176 -12.08 42.75 0.75
CA GLY A 176 -10.62 42.64 0.69
C GLY A 176 -10.10 41.23 0.40
N LEU A 177 -10.75 40.19 0.93
CA LEU A 177 -10.43 38.80 0.60
C LEU A 177 -10.65 38.51 -0.88
N MET A 178 -11.77 38.96 -1.46
CA MET A 178 -12.06 38.73 -2.87
C MET A 178 -11.02 39.40 -3.78
N SER A 179 -10.60 40.63 -3.47
CA SER A 179 -9.53 41.32 -4.21
C SER A 179 -8.21 40.53 -4.19
N LEU A 180 -7.90 39.84 -3.10
CA LEU A 180 -6.72 38.97 -3.01
C LEU A 180 -6.88 37.69 -3.82
N TYR A 181 -8.03 37.01 -3.75
CA TYR A 181 -8.31 35.83 -4.57
C TYR A 181 -8.21 36.15 -6.07
N GLU A 182 -8.83 37.24 -6.52
CA GLU A 182 -8.79 37.68 -7.91
C GLU A 182 -7.36 37.99 -8.36
N ALA A 183 -6.60 38.76 -7.58
CA ALA A 183 -5.21 39.11 -7.89
C ALA A 183 -4.27 37.90 -7.97
N MET A 184 -4.50 36.88 -7.12
CA MET A 184 -3.71 35.64 -7.09
C MET A 184 -4.08 34.68 -8.23
N PHE A 185 -5.37 34.42 -8.47
CA PHE A 185 -5.81 33.55 -9.56
C PHE A 185 -5.43 34.10 -10.94
N MET A 186 -5.45 35.43 -11.11
CA MET A 186 -5.04 36.09 -12.34
C MET A 186 -3.58 35.79 -12.74
N GLN A 187 -2.67 35.52 -11.78
CA GLN A 187 -1.28 35.13 -12.10
C GLN A 187 -1.19 33.79 -12.85
N TYR A 188 -2.17 32.91 -12.65
CA TYR A 188 -2.25 31.58 -13.27
C TYR A 188 -3.18 31.55 -14.50
N GLY A 189 -3.61 32.72 -14.99
CA GLY A 189 -4.55 32.86 -16.11
C GLY A 189 -5.99 32.46 -15.78
N VAL A 190 -6.30 32.16 -14.52
CA VAL A 190 -7.62 31.71 -14.06
C VAL A 190 -8.44 32.89 -13.58
N LYS A 191 -9.75 32.90 -13.92
CA LYS A 191 -10.69 33.90 -13.42
C LYS A 191 -11.42 33.39 -12.18
N ALA A 192 -11.64 34.26 -11.21
CA ALA A 192 -12.44 33.99 -10.02
C ALA A 192 -13.73 34.86 -10.04
N ALA A 193 -14.82 34.35 -9.47
CA ALA A 193 -16.07 35.11 -9.31
C ALA A 193 -16.63 34.94 -7.90
N GLN A 194 -17.15 36.03 -7.31
CA GLN A 194 -17.75 35.98 -5.98
C GLN A 194 -19.20 35.49 -6.02
N VAL A 195 -19.55 34.58 -5.10
CA VAL A 195 -20.93 34.18 -4.83
C VAL A 195 -21.17 34.24 -3.31
N LEU A 196 -22.06 35.11 -2.86
CA LEU A 196 -22.42 35.25 -1.45
C LEU A 196 -23.76 34.56 -1.20
N ILE A 197 -23.81 33.69 -0.18
CA ILE A 197 -24.94 32.80 0.08
C ILE A 197 -25.55 33.10 1.46
N THR A 198 -26.87 33.18 1.53
CA THR A 198 -27.65 33.19 2.77
C THR A 198 -28.38 31.86 2.96
N LYS A 199 -28.91 31.61 4.17
CA LYS A 199 -29.66 30.38 4.46
C LYS A 199 -30.87 30.15 3.53
N PRO A 200 -31.71 31.17 3.23
CA PRO A 200 -32.77 31.05 2.23
C PRO A 200 -32.30 30.59 0.85
N ASP A 201 -31.12 30.99 0.38
CA ASP A 201 -30.63 30.66 -0.98
C ASP A 201 -30.38 29.15 -1.20
N ILE A 202 -30.36 28.35 -0.11
CA ILE A 202 -30.25 26.89 -0.15
C ILE A 202 -31.53 26.21 0.35
N ASP A 203 -32.20 26.77 1.36
CA ASP A 203 -33.43 26.18 1.91
C ASP A 203 -34.66 26.38 0.98
N ASP A 204 -34.67 27.42 0.13
CA ASP A 204 -35.71 27.66 -0.88
C ASP A 204 -35.38 26.98 -2.23
N PRO A 205 -36.25 26.11 -2.78
CA PRO A 205 -35.97 25.37 -4.01
C PRO A 205 -35.75 26.22 -5.27
N GLU A 206 -36.40 27.39 -5.38
CA GLU A 206 -36.26 28.26 -6.56
C GLU A 206 -34.93 29.03 -6.51
N SER A 207 -34.62 29.60 -5.35
CA SER A 207 -33.34 30.28 -5.07
C SER A 207 -32.16 29.32 -5.20
N CYS A 208 -32.28 28.10 -4.67
CA CYS A 208 -31.28 27.04 -4.81
C CYS A 208 -31.06 26.64 -6.28
N LYS A 209 -32.13 26.53 -7.08
CA LYS A 209 -32.03 26.27 -8.53
C LYS A 209 -31.31 27.40 -9.27
N ASN A 210 -31.57 28.66 -8.91
CA ASN A 210 -30.91 29.83 -9.49
C ASN A 210 -29.41 29.90 -9.11
N LEU A 211 -29.08 29.59 -7.85
CA LEU A 211 -27.70 29.43 -7.37
C LEU A 211 -26.97 28.33 -8.15
N CYS A 212 -27.56 27.14 -8.25
CA CYS A 212 -26.96 26.03 -8.98
C CYS A 212 -26.81 26.33 -10.48
N GLY A 213 -27.78 27.00 -11.10
CA GLY A 213 -27.67 27.46 -12.50
C GLY A 213 -26.48 28.40 -12.70
N THR A 214 -26.31 29.36 -11.79
CA THR A 214 -25.19 30.32 -11.80
C THR A 214 -23.84 29.61 -11.66
N LEU A 215 -23.71 28.68 -10.70
CA LEU A 215 -22.46 27.95 -10.46
C LEU A 215 -22.08 27.03 -11.63
N ASN A 216 -23.05 26.34 -12.24
CA ASN A 216 -22.80 25.53 -13.42
C ASN A 216 -22.32 26.38 -14.61
N GLU A 217 -22.88 27.58 -14.82
CA GLU A 217 -22.43 28.46 -15.90
C GLU A 217 -21.02 29.04 -15.63
N LEU A 218 -20.69 29.38 -14.38
CA LEU A 218 -19.33 29.79 -14.01
C LEU A 218 -18.30 28.68 -14.28
N CYS A 219 -18.58 27.43 -13.88
CA CYS A 219 -17.71 26.29 -14.17
C CYS A 219 -17.58 26.02 -15.67
N ARG A 220 -18.68 26.13 -16.44
CA ARG A 220 -18.67 26.05 -17.91
C ARG A 220 -17.79 27.12 -18.55
N LEU A 221 -17.80 28.34 -18.02
CA LEU A 221 -16.92 29.44 -18.43
C LEU A 221 -15.48 29.31 -17.90
N LYS A 222 -15.13 28.21 -17.23
CA LYS A 222 -13.85 27.95 -16.56
C LYS A 222 -13.46 29.01 -15.50
N ILE A 223 -14.46 29.67 -14.92
CA ILE A 223 -14.32 30.60 -13.80
C ILE A 223 -14.47 29.82 -12.49
N ILE A 224 -13.59 30.05 -11.53
CA ILE A 224 -13.67 29.45 -10.18
C ILE A 224 -14.64 30.27 -9.30
N PRO A 225 -15.74 29.68 -8.80
CA PRO A 225 -16.60 30.34 -7.83
C PRO A 225 -15.93 30.40 -6.45
N ILE A 226 -15.81 31.61 -5.91
CA ILE A 226 -15.38 31.89 -4.53
C ILE A 226 -16.63 32.17 -3.70
N LEU A 227 -17.00 31.17 -2.90
CA LEU A 227 -18.23 31.12 -2.13
C LEU A 227 -17.96 31.50 -0.67
N ASN A 228 -18.87 32.26 -0.06
CA ASN A 228 -18.90 32.50 1.40
C ASN A 228 -20.33 32.78 1.87
N THR A 229 -20.60 32.62 3.17
CA THR A 229 -21.84 33.12 3.78
C THR A 229 -21.90 34.65 3.72
N ASN A 230 -23.09 35.19 3.45
CA ASN A 230 -23.32 36.63 3.44
C ASN A 230 -23.58 37.17 4.86
N ASP A 231 -22.59 37.04 5.73
CA ASP A 231 -22.66 37.45 7.14
C ASP A 231 -22.98 38.95 7.33
N ALA A 232 -22.82 39.78 6.28
CA ALA A 232 -23.18 41.19 6.30
C ALA A 232 -24.71 41.41 6.42
N VAL A 233 -25.53 40.50 5.89
CA VAL A 233 -27.01 40.58 5.90
C VAL A 233 -27.68 39.43 6.64
N ALA A 234 -26.94 38.35 6.97
CA ALA A 234 -27.49 37.19 7.67
C ALA A 234 -28.11 37.55 9.04
N PRO A 235 -29.24 36.93 9.43
CA PRO A 235 -29.83 37.11 10.76
C PRO A 235 -28.89 36.60 11.87
N PRO A 236 -29.04 37.08 13.13
CA PRO A 236 -28.22 36.59 14.24
C PRO A 236 -28.44 35.08 14.45
N PRO A 237 -27.42 34.32 14.90
CA PRO A 237 -27.56 32.88 15.13
C PRO A 237 -28.58 32.62 16.25
N ALA A 238 -29.67 31.93 15.90
CA ALA A 238 -30.68 31.46 16.85
C ALA A 238 -30.28 30.10 17.46
N PRO A 239 -30.69 29.79 18.71
CA PRO A 239 -30.51 28.46 19.30
C PRO A 239 -31.37 27.40 18.60
N ASP A 240 -30.85 26.17 18.52
CA ASP A 240 -31.25 25.16 17.52
C ASP A 240 -32.62 24.50 17.73
N LYS A 241 -33.20 24.05 16.61
CA LYS A 241 -34.12 22.90 16.51
C LYS A 241 -33.66 22.02 15.36
N ASP A 242 -32.70 21.13 15.62
CA ASP A 242 -32.28 20.13 14.64
C ASP A 242 -33.42 19.12 14.41
N LEU A 243 -34.01 19.15 13.22
CA LEU A 243 -34.97 18.15 12.76
C LEU A 243 -34.23 17.03 12.05
N LYS A 244 -34.62 15.77 12.33
CA LYS A 244 -33.99 14.56 11.78
C LYS A 244 -33.80 14.66 10.26
N GLY A 245 -32.54 14.69 9.80
CA GLY A 245 -32.15 14.63 8.39
C GLY A 245 -31.59 15.92 7.77
N VAL A 246 -31.71 17.08 8.42
CA VAL A 246 -31.31 18.38 7.84
C VAL A 246 -30.26 19.08 8.72
N ILE A 247 -29.01 19.16 8.27
CA ILE A 247 -27.98 19.99 8.92
C ILE A 247 -28.39 21.46 8.81
N SER A 248 -28.42 22.19 9.92
CA SER A 248 -28.65 23.64 9.92
C SER A 248 -27.41 24.41 9.40
N LEU A 249 -27.61 25.36 8.48
CA LEU A 249 -26.57 26.27 8.00
C LEU A 249 -26.09 27.18 9.15
N LYS A 250 -25.01 26.75 9.83
CA LYS A 250 -24.44 27.38 11.04
C LYS A 250 -23.00 27.84 10.85
N ASP A 251 -22.23 27.11 10.05
CA ASP A 251 -20.84 27.39 9.70
C ASP A 251 -20.56 27.05 8.22
N ASN A 252 -19.39 27.46 7.72
CA ASN A 252 -19.03 27.24 6.31
C ASN A 252 -18.71 25.77 6.00
N ASP A 253 -18.47 24.95 7.03
CA ASP A 253 -18.40 23.49 6.90
C ASP A 253 -19.77 22.92 6.48
N SER A 254 -20.84 23.29 7.20
CA SER A 254 -22.23 22.94 6.87
C SER A 254 -22.68 23.48 5.51
N LEU A 255 -22.22 24.68 5.13
CA LEU A 255 -22.42 25.25 3.80
C LEU A 255 -21.74 24.39 2.71
N SER A 256 -20.48 24.03 2.90
CA SER A 256 -19.73 23.24 1.91
C SER A 256 -20.36 21.87 1.65
N ALA A 257 -20.81 21.17 2.70
CA ALA A 257 -21.45 19.86 2.56
C ALA A 257 -22.78 19.94 1.79
N ARG A 258 -23.66 20.89 2.16
CA ARG A 258 -24.93 21.14 1.44
C ARG A 258 -24.69 21.54 -0.02
N LEU A 259 -23.76 22.47 -0.26
CA LEU A 259 -23.43 22.91 -1.60
C LEU A 259 -22.90 21.76 -2.47
N ALA A 260 -22.04 20.90 -1.91
CA ALA A 260 -21.46 19.76 -2.61
C ALA A 260 -22.53 18.79 -3.15
N ARG A 261 -23.59 18.54 -2.36
CA ARG A 261 -24.76 17.76 -2.81
C ARG A 261 -25.47 18.47 -3.97
N GLU A 262 -25.84 19.74 -3.82
CA GLU A 262 -26.68 20.44 -4.80
C GLU A 262 -25.96 20.66 -6.14
N VAL A 263 -24.65 20.94 -6.12
CA VAL A 263 -23.84 21.01 -7.35
C VAL A 263 -23.38 19.64 -7.86
N ARG A 264 -23.67 18.54 -7.15
CA ARG A 264 -23.18 17.17 -7.44
C ARG A 264 -21.65 17.11 -7.61
N ALA A 265 -20.92 17.60 -6.61
CA ALA A 265 -19.48 17.43 -6.56
C ALA A 265 -19.11 15.95 -6.38
N ASP A 266 -18.02 15.51 -7.00
CA ASP A 266 -17.48 14.17 -6.76
C ASP A 266 -16.70 14.13 -5.44
N LEU A 267 -15.98 15.22 -5.12
CA LEU A 267 -15.09 15.33 -3.96
C LEU A 267 -15.25 16.68 -3.23
N MET A 268 -15.31 16.62 -1.90
CA MET A 268 -15.17 17.77 -1.00
C MET A 268 -13.89 17.64 -0.15
N VAL A 269 -13.06 18.67 -0.13
CA VAL A 269 -11.86 18.74 0.73
C VAL A 269 -12.04 19.82 1.78
N LEU A 270 -12.14 19.43 3.05
CA LEU A 270 -12.18 20.33 4.20
C LEU A 270 -10.75 20.58 4.68
N MET A 271 -10.19 21.75 4.35
CA MET A 271 -8.87 22.17 4.83
C MET A 271 -9.00 22.83 6.21
N THR A 272 -8.23 22.31 7.17
CA THR A 272 -8.34 22.63 8.60
C THR A 272 -6.99 22.95 9.23
N ASP A 273 -6.98 23.28 10.51
CA ASP A 273 -5.81 23.46 11.38
C ASP A 273 -5.24 22.13 11.93
N VAL A 274 -5.87 20.98 11.64
CA VAL A 274 -5.44 19.65 12.10
C VAL A 274 -5.15 18.70 10.95
N ASN A 275 -4.38 17.65 11.21
CA ASN A 275 -4.01 16.66 10.18
C ASN A 275 -5.16 15.75 9.74
N GLY A 276 -6.22 15.61 10.55
CA GLY A 276 -7.38 14.76 10.26
C GLY A 276 -8.02 14.24 11.56
N ILE A 277 -8.70 13.10 11.48
CA ILE A 277 -9.23 12.37 12.64
C ILE A 277 -8.12 11.54 13.28
N TYR A 278 -8.03 11.55 14.62
CA TYR A 278 -7.12 10.70 15.38
C TYR A 278 -7.88 9.63 16.18
N THR A 279 -7.25 8.50 16.48
CA THR A 279 -7.80 7.47 17.38
C THR A 279 -7.93 7.94 18.83
N GLY A 280 -7.21 9.00 19.22
CA GLY A 280 -7.33 9.67 20.51
C GLY A 280 -6.90 11.14 20.43
N PRO A 281 -6.73 11.83 21.56
CA PRO A 281 -6.18 13.18 21.59
C PRO A 281 -4.81 13.27 20.89
N PRO A 282 -4.57 14.26 20.00
CA PRO A 282 -3.26 14.43 19.38
C PRO A 282 -2.15 14.64 20.42
N GLY A 283 -1.04 13.89 20.30
CA GLY A 283 0.11 13.98 21.22
C GLY A 283 0.07 13.02 22.43
N GLN A 284 -0.99 12.24 22.64
CA GLN A 284 -0.94 11.12 23.57
C GLN A 284 -0.23 9.90 22.96
N ILE A 285 0.49 9.16 23.81
CA ILE A 285 1.11 7.87 23.44
C ILE A 285 0.01 6.90 22.99
N GLY A 286 0.14 6.35 21.78
CA GLY A 286 -0.88 5.48 21.16
C GLY A 286 -1.95 6.20 20.31
N SER A 287 -1.98 7.54 20.32
CA SER A 287 -2.86 8.31 19.43
C SER A 287 -2.27 8.43 18.02
N ARG A 288 -3.01 7.99 16.99
CA ARG A 288 -2.56 8.01 15.59
C ARG A 288 -3.60 8.62 14.66
N LEU A 289 -3.12 9.22 13.57
CA LEU A 289 -3.94 9.77 12.50
C LEU A 289 -4.60 8.64 11.71
N LEU A 290 -5.92 8.71 11.51
CA LEU A 290 -6.67 7.81 10.64
C LEU A 290 -6.63 8.36 9.22
N HIS A 291 -6.02 7.62 8.29
CA HIS A 291 -5.98 8.01 6.88
C HIS A 291 -7.28 7.68 6.12
N THR A 292 -8.10 6.78 6.66
CA THR A 292 -9.42 6.42 6.15
C THR A 292 -10.39 6.29 7.33
N TYR A 293 -11.64 6.68 7.16
CA TYR A 293 -12.71 6.60 8.17
C TYR A 293 -14.03 6.17 7.51
N SER A 294 -14.70 5.19 8.11
CA SER A 294 -16.11 4.85 7.82
C SER A 294 -17.00 5.37 8.95
N PRO A 295 -18.22 5.87 8.68
CA PRO A 295 -19.19 6.23 9.71
C PRO A 295 -19.49 5.12 10.74
N ASP A 296 -19.33 3.85 10.37
CA ASP A 296 -19.55 2.70 11.26
C ASP A 296 -18.46 2.57 12.36
N ASP A 297 -17.28 3.15 12.15
CA ASP A 297 -16.16 3.14 13.11
C ASP A 297 -16.29 4.21 14.23
N ARG A 298 -17.42 4.93 14.29
CA ARG A 298 -17.63 6.08 15.19
C ARG A 298 -17.43 5.79 16.68
N THR A 299 -17.55 4.53 17.11
CA THR A 299 -17.28 4.10 18.49
C THR A 299 -15.79 4.08 18.87
N LYS A 300 -14.88 4.17 17.89
CA LYS A 300 -13.42 4.06 18.07
C LYS A 300 -12.68 5.40 18.09
N VAL A 301 -13.41 6.53 18.10
CA VAL A 301 -12.84 7.89 17.90
C VAL A 301 -13.30 8.85 19.00
N THR A 302 -12.35 9.50 19.67
CA THR A 302 -12.62 10.52 20.70
C THR A 302 -12.35 11.93 20.16
N PHE A 303 -13.39 12.78 20.09
CA PHE A 303 -13.25 14.16 19.58
C PHE A 303 -12.82 15.15 20.67
N GLY A 304 -11.78 15.94 20.38
CA GLY A 304 -11.31 17.03 21.25
C GLY A 304 -12.22 18.27 21.24
N ALA A 305 -11.97 19.18 22.20
CA ALA A 305 -12.75 20.40 22.40
C ALA A 305 -12.67 21.40 21.22
N LYS A 306 -13.60 22.36 21.21
CA LYS A 306 -13.76 23.38 20.15
C LYS A 306 -12.50 24.22 19.91
N SER A 307 -12.20 24.57 18.66
CA SER A 307 -11.10 25.49 18.35
C SER A 307 -11.45 26.94 18.73
N ARG A 308 -10.42 27.77 18.94
CA ARG A 308 -10.53 29.08 19.60
C ARG A 308 -11.20 30.18 18.76
N VAL A 309 -11.18 30.03 17.43
CA VAL A 309 -11.59 31.05 16.44
C VAL A 309 -12.68 30.59 15.46
N GLY A 310 -13.09 29.32 15.51
CA GLY A 310 -14.15 28.77 14.66
C GLY A 310 -15.49 28.67 15.40
N LEU A 311 -16.61 28.88 14.69
CA LEU A 311 -17.94 28.59 15.22
C LEU A 311 -18.19 27.08 15.42
N GLY A 312 -17.39 26.23 14.76
CA GLY A 312 -17.48 24.77 14.76
C GLY A 312 -16.17 24.05 15.14
N GLY A 313 -16.26 23.07 16.04
CA GLY A 313 -15.13 22.23 16.49
C GLY A 313 -14.74 21.16 15.47
N MET A 314 -14.04 20.08 15.90
CA MET A 314 -13.83 18.93 15.01
C MET A 314 -15.11 18.15 14.74
N GLU A 315 -16.00 18.07 15.74
CA GLU A 315 -17.29 17.41 15.62
C GLU A 315 -18.17 17.97 14.48
N SER A 316 -18.17 19.28 14.22
CA SER A 316 -18.97 19.84 13.11
C SER A 316 -18.40 19.50 11.74
N LYS A 317 -17.07 19.43 11.61
CA LYS A 317 -16.39 19.03 10.37
C LYS A 317 -16.63 17.56 10.04
N VAL A 318 -16.59 16.70 11.06
CA VAL A 318 -16.91 15.27 10.91
C VAL A 318 -18.39 15.10 10.56
N LYS A 319 -19.32 15.79 11.23
CA LYS A 319 -20.75 15.76 10.87
C LYS A 319 -21.03 16.25 9.44
N ALA A 320 -20.33 17.30 8.99
CA ALA A 320 -20.43 17.81 7.63
C ALA A 320 -19.89 16.79 6.60
N ALA A 321 -18.78 16.12 6.90
CA ALA A 321 -18.19 15.07 6.06
C ALA A 321 -19.04 13.79 6.02
N GLU A 322 -19.58 13.34 7.17
CA GLU A 322 -20.53 12.22 7.26
C GLU A 322 -21.77 12.49 6.38
N TRP A 323 -22.38 13.68 6.51
CA TRP A 323 -23.58 14.02 5.72
C TRP A 323 -23.28 14.18 4.23
N ALA A 324 -22.12 14.73 3.85
CA ALA A 324 -21.71 14.79 2.45
C ALA A 324 -21.56 13.38 1.86
N LEU A 325 -20.89 12.47 2.59
CA LEU A 325 -20.74 11.07 2.22
C LEU A 325 -22.10 10.35 2.14
N ASP A 326 -23.00 10.60 3.08
CA ASP A 326 -24.36 10.06 3.06
C ASP A 326 -25.12 10.43 1.79
N ASN A 327 -24.95 11.68 1.33
CA ASN A 327 -25.54 12.22 0.11
C ASN A 327 -24.71 11.96 -1.17
N GLY A 328 -23.70 11.09 -1.10
CA GLY A 328 -22.96 10.59 -2.26
C GLY A 328 -21.76 11.44 -2.70
N VAL A 329 -21.25 12.33 -1.84
CA VAL A 329 -20.04 13.12 -2.10
C VAL A 329 -18.89 12.60 -1.23
N ALA A 330 -17.81 12.14 -1.85
CA ALA A 330 -16.64 11.69 -1.12
C ALA A 330 -15.96 12.88 -0.42
N THR A 331 -15.41 12.68 0.79
CA THR A 331 -14.86 13.78 1.59
C THR A 331 -13.46 13.48 2.11
N VAL A 332 -12.59 14.49 2.13
CA VAL A 332 -11.28 14.44 2.80
C VAL A 332 -11.17 15.59 3.81
N ILE A 333 -10.73 15.31 5.04
CA ILE A 333 -10.32 16.33 6.02
C ILE A 333 -8.80 16.33 6.09
N CYS A 334 -8.14 17.47 5.85
CA CYS A 334 -6.67 17.57 5.89
C CYS A 334 -6.19 18.85 6.60
N ASN A 335 -4.86 18.92 6.84
CA ASN A 335 -4.23 20.16 7.31
C ASN A 335 -4.03 21.11 6.12
N GLY A 336 -4.51 22.35 6.26
CA GLY A 336 -4.26 23.41 5.28
C GLY A 336 -2.88 24.05 5.40
N ASN A 337 -2.13 23.74 6.46
CA ASN A 337 -0.76 24.21 6.67
C ASN A 337 0.29 23.31 6.00
N GLN A 338 -0.12 22.16 5.45
CA GLN A 338 0.79 21.22 4.79
C GLN A 338 0.98 21.59 3.32
N ASP A 339 2.24 21.71 2.90
CA ASP A 339 2.60 21.99 1.51
C ASP A 339 2.09 20.90 0.56
N TYR A 340 1.64 21.30 -0.63
CA TYR A 340 1.12 20.41 -1.68
C TYR A 340 -0.06 19.50 -1.28
N ALA A 341 -0.74 19.77 -0.15
CA ALA A 341 -1.79 18.90 0.39
C ALA A 341 -2.90 18.55 -0.62
N ILE A 342 -3.36 19.50 -1.43
CA ILE A 342 -4.42 19.24 -2.42
C ILE A 342 -3.88 18.35 -3.55
N ARG A 343 -2.72 18.69 -4.11
CA ARG A 343 -2.07 17.89 -5.17
C ARG A 343 -1.81 16.45 -4.70
N ASP A 344 -1.35 16.30 -3.46
CA ASP A 344 -1.00 15.01 -2.87
C ASP A 344 -2.24 14.16 -2.55
N ILE A 345 -3.39 14.77 -2.22
CA ILE A 345 -4.69 14.07 -2.15
C ILE A 345 -5.08 13.50 -3.53
N PHE A 346 -4.95 14.29 -4.60
CA PHE A 346 -5.25 13.83 -5.97
C PHE A 346 -4.26 12.77 -6.48
N ALA A 347 -3.02 12.79 -5.99
CA ALA A 347 -2.03 11.74 -6.24
C ALA A 347 -2.23 10.48 -5.36
N ALA A 348 -3.43 10.29 -4.77
CA ALA A 348 -3.82 9.19 -3.88
C ALA A 348 -2.95 9.00 -2.62
N LYS A 349 -2.05 9.93 -2.28
CA LYS A 349 -1.22 9.84 -1.08
C LYS A 349 -2.07 9.94 0.17
N LYS A 350 -1.54 9.44 1.30
CA LYS A 350 -2.20 9.42 2.62
C LYS A 350 -2.22 10.78 3.32
N ILE A 351 -2.57 11.85 2.61
CA ILE A 351 -2.83 13.15 3.21
C ILE A 351 -4.26 13.19 3.76
N GLY A 352 -4.42 13.68 4.99
CA GLY A 352 -5.71 13.79 5.65
C GLY A 352 -6.36 12.46 6.01
N THR A 353 -7.62 12.55 6.44
CA THR A 353 -8.57 11.43 6.60
C THR A 353 -9.54 11.42 5.43
N PHE A 354 -9.61 10.32 4.69
CA PHE A 354 -10.57 10.07 3.62
C PHE A 354 -11.82 9.36 4.17
N PHE A 355 -13.00 9.86 3.81
CA PHE A 355 -14.29 9.35 4.25
C PHE A 355 -14.88 8.46 3.15
N THR A 356 -15.15 7.19 3.47
CA THR A 356 -15.73 6.21 2.53
C THR A 356 -16.77 5.33 3.23
N LYS A 357 -17.72 4.80 2.46
CA LYS A 357 -18.73 3.82 2.94
C LYS A 357 -18.27 2.37 2.77
N THR A 358 -17.13 2.13 2.12
CA THR A 358 -16.55 0.80 2.05
C THR A 358 -16.01 0.44 3.44
N GLU A 359 -16.36 -0.74 3.97
CA GLU A 359 -15.80 -1.21 5.24
C GLU A 359 -14.28 -1.08 5.21
N SER A 360 -13.73 -0.29 6.13
CA SER A 360 -12.30 -0.38 6.36
C SER A 360 -12.06 -1.72 7.04
N SER A 361 -11.37 -2.63 6.34
CA SER A 361 -10.61 -3.66 7.04
C SER A 361 -9.82 -3.00 8.17
N ALA A 362 -9.67 -3.68 9.32
CA ALA A 362 -8.91 -3.16 10.44
C ALA A 362 -7.58 -2.54 9.92
N PRO A 363 -7.17 -1.35 10.40
CA PRO A 363 -5.97 -0.68 9.89
C PRO A 363 -4.80 -1.66 9.85
N VAL A 364 -4.01 -1.58 8.80
CA VAL A 364 -3.08 -2.63 8.38
C VAL A 364 -2.09 -3.00 9.49
N GLU A 365 -1.75 -2.01 10.32
CA GLU A 365 -0.89 -2.18 11.49
C GLU A 365 -1.55 -3.02 12.59
N VAL A 366 -2.88 -2.94 12.74
CA VAL A 366 -3.65 -3.79 13.67
C VAL A 366 -3.63 -5.24 13.21
N GLN A 367 -3.71 -5.49 11.89
CA GLN A 367 -3.58 -6.85 11.37
C GLN A 367 -2.19 -7.42 11.68
N ALA A 368 -1.13 -6.62 11.50
CA ALA A 368 0.23 -7.01 11.85
C ALA A 368 0.45 -7.21 13.38
N ILE A 369 -0.14 -6.36 14.23
CA ILE A 369 -0.14 -6.52 15.69
C ILE A 369 -0.85 -7.81 16.09
N ASN A 370 -2.08 -8.03 15.59
CA ASN A 370 -2.88 -9.21 15.92
C ASN A 370 -2.22 -10.50 15.45
N ALA A 371 -1.59 -10.51 14.27
CA ALA A 371 -0.80 -11.65 13.80
C ALA A 371 0.42 -11.91 14.71
N ARG A 372 1.07 -10.86 15.25
CA ARG A 372 2.19 -11.00 16.20
C ARG A 372 1.75 -11.55 17.56
N GLU A 373 0.58 -11.16 18.03
CA GLU A 373 -0.02 -11.70 19.25
C GLU A 373 -0.52 -13.15 19.05
N GLY A 374 -1.16 -13.42 17.92
CA GLY A 374 -1.58 -14.77 17.50
C GLY A 374 -0.43 -15.75 17.34
N SER A 375 0.73 -15.31 16.82
CA SER A 375 1.96 -16.12 16.79
C SER A 375 2.38 -16.59 18.19
N ARG A 376 2.31 -15.70 19.19
CA ARG A 376 2.64 -16.06 20.59
C ARG A 376 1.63 -17.04 21.16
N ALA A 377 0.35 -16.89 20.82
CA ALA A 377 -0.69 -17.84 21.21
C ALA A 377 -0.45 -19.23 20.58
N LEU A 378 -0.15 -19.31 19.27
CA LEU A 378 0.23 -20.56 18.60
C LEU A 378 1.50 -21.20 19.18
N GLN A 379 2.48 -20.39 19.58
CA GLN A 379 3.71 -20.86 20.21
C GLN A 379 3.48 -21.47 21.60
N ALA A 380 2.42 -21.05 22.30
CA ALA A 380 2.04 -21.60 23.60
C ALA A 380 1.23 -22.92 23.50
N LEU A 381 0.72 -23.27 22.31
CA LEU A 381 0.01 -24.54 22.08
C LEU A 381 0.96 -25.74 22.02
N THR A 382 0.44 -26.94 22.30
CA THR A 382 1.13 -28.20 21.99
C THR A 382 1.15 -28.46 20.47
N GLY A 383 2.03 -29.36 20.03
CA GLY A 383 2.04 -29.82 18.62
C GLY A 383 0.70 -30.43 18.21
N GLU A 384 0.13 -31.29 19.04
CA GLU A 384 -1.17 -31.92 18.86
C GLU A 384 -2.29 -30.90 18.68
N GLN A 385 -2.34 -29.83 19.49
CA GLN A 385 -3.33 -28.77 19.33
C GLN A 385 -3.20 -28.06 17.97
N ARG A 386 -1.97 -27.76 17.52
CA ARG A 386 -1.72 -27.20 16.18
C ARG A 386 -2.09 -28.20 15.07
N ALA A 387 -1.86 -29.49 15.28
CA ALA A 387 -2.27 -30.56 14.37
C ALA A 387 -3.81 -30.64 14.26
N ILE A 388 -4.56 -30.48 15.36
CA ILE A 388 -6.03 -30.47 15.35
C ILE A 388 -6.57 -29.32 14.49
N ILE A 389 -6.00 -28.11 14.60
CA ILE A 389 -6.36 -26.96 13.75
C ILE A 389 -6.18 -27.31 12.27
N ILE A 390 -5.01 -27.82 11.88
CA ILE A 390 -4.70 -28.16 10.48
C ILE A 390 -5.56 -29.33 9.98
N ASN A 391 -5.83 -30.31 10.83
CA ASN A 391 -6.72 -31.42 10.51
C ASN A 391 -8.15 -30.93 10.24
N LYS A 392 -8.68 -30.02 11.08
CA LYS A 392 -9.99 -29.39 10.89
C LYS A 392 -10.04 -28.59 9.59
N LEU A 393 -9.02 -27.79 9.29
CA LEU A 393 -8.93 -27.06 8.02
C LEU A 393 -8.96 -28.01 6.81
N ALA A 394 -8.22 -29.13 6.86
CA ALA A 394 -8.23 -30.13 5.80
C ALA A 394 -9.64 -30.71 5.57
N ASP A 395 -10.36 -31.05 6.63
CA ASP A 395 -11.71 -31.62 6.56
C ASP A 395 -12.75 -30.59 6.06
N LEU A 396 -12.56 -29.30 6.41
CA LEU A 396 -13.37 -28.19 5.90
C LEU A 396 -13.22 -28.00 4.38
N LEU A 397 -12.02 -28.16 3.81
CA LEU A 397 -11.80 -28.05 2.36
C LEU A 397 -12.64 -29.05 1.55
N LEU A 398 -12.89 -30.25 2.09
CA LEU A 398 -13.75 -31.26 1.46
C LEU A 398 -15.23 -31.04 1.81
N THR A 399 -15.54 -30.72 3.05
CA THR A 399 -16.94 -30.50 3.51
C THR A 399 -17.58 -29.28 2.83
N ARG A 400 -16.81 -28.21 2.59
CA ARG A 400 -17.25 -26.98 1.91
C ARG A 400 -16.82 -26.92 0.43
N GLN A 401 -16.41 -28.06 -0.16
CA GLN A 401 -15.96 -28.18 -1.55
C GLN A 401 -16.91 -27.50 -2.55
N THR A 402 -18.22 -27.68 -2.39
CA THR A 402 -19.22 -27.12 -3.32
C THR A 402 -19.34 -25.59 -3.24
N ASP A 403 -19.04 -24.98 -2.09
CA ASP A 403 -18.99 -23.53 -1.94
C ASP A 403 -17.68 -22.97 -2.52
N ILE A 404 -16.55 -23.64 -2.29
CA ILE A 404 -15.23 -23.28 -2.82
C ILE A 404 -15.25 -23.24 -4.35
N LEU A 405 -15.81 -24.26 -4.99
CA LEU A 405 -15.88 -24.33 -6.45
C LEU A 405 -16.82 -23.24 -7.04
N LYS A 406 -17.92 -22.90 -6.36
CA LYS A 406 -18.79 -21.77 -6.79
C LYS A 406 -18.07 -20.43 -6.68
N ALA A 407 -17.39 -20.17 -5.56
CA ALA A 407 -16.62 -18.94 -5.36
C ALA A 407 -15.50 -18.79 -6.40
N ASN A 408 -14.82 -19.90 -6.72
CA ASN A 408 -13.79 -19.92 -7.74
C ASN A 408 -14.33 -19.74 -9.17
N GLN A 409 -15.50 -20.27 -9.49
CA GLN A 409 -16.12 -20.05 -10.80
C GLN A 409 -16.39 -18.56 -11.05
N ILE A 410 -16.86 -17.81 -10.04
CA ILE A 410 -17.10 -16.36 -10.13
C ILE A 410 -15.79 -15.61 -10.43
N ASP A 411 -14.69 -16.00 -9.78
CA ASP A 411 -13.36 -15.43 -10.04
C ASP A 411 -12.86 -15.75 -11.46
N VAL A 412 -13.03 -17.00 -11.92
CA VAL A 412 -12.61 -17.47 -13.25
C VAL A 412 -13.41 -16.81 -14.38
N ASP A 413 -14.74 -16.76 -14.27
CA ASP A 413 -15.62 -16.10 -15.26
C ASP A 413 -15.28 -14.61 -15.38
N LYS A 414 -14.96 -13.98 -14.25
CA LYS A 414 -14.50 -12.59 -14.22
C LYS A 414 -13.12 -12.43 -14.83
N ALA A 415 -12.16 -13.33 -14.56
CA ALA A 415 -10.82 -13.27 -15.13
C ALA A 415 -10.84 -13.38 -16.68
N TYR A 416 -11.71 -14.24 -17.23
CA TYR A 416 -11.96 -14.28 -18.68
C TYR A 416 -12.57 -12.97 -19.20
N THR A 417 -13.51 -12.36 -18.46
CA THR A 417 -14.14 -11.08 -18.83
C THR A 417 -13.16 -9.90 -18.78
N ASP A 418 -12.27 -9.89 -17.78
CA ASP A 418 -11.25 -8.87 -17.57
C ASP A 418 -10.01 -9.06 -18.49
N GLY A 419 -9.98 -10.11 -19.32
CA GLY A 419 -8.92 -10.35 -20.31
C GLY A 419 -7.59 -10.84 -19.73
N VAL A 420 -7.64 -11.59 -18.63
CA VAL A 420 -6.46 -12.18 -17.98
C VAL A 420 -5.86 -13.29 -18.84
N ASP A 421 -4.53 -13.41 -18.85
CA ASP A 421 -3.79 -14.42 -19.62
C ASP A 421 -4.15 -15.86 -19.19
N ASP A 422 -4.30 -16.77 -20.17
CA ASP A 422 -4.67 -18.18 -19.96
C ASP A 422 -3.74 -18.91 -18.98
N VAL A 423 -2.45 -18.56 -18.93
CA VAL A 423 -1.49 -19.14 -17.98
C VAL A 423 -1.84 -18.75 -16.55
N LEU A 424 -2.27 -17.51 -16.30
CA LEU A 424 -2.72 -17.06 -14.99
C LEU A 424 -4.09 -17.68 -14.63
N ILE A 425 -5.00 -17.80 -15.60
CA ILE A 425 -6.29 -18.47 -15.38
C ILE A 425 -6.09 -19.96 -15.03
N SER A 426 -5.16 -20.67 -15.68
CA SER A 426 -4.85 -22.08 -15.38
C SER A 426 -4.36 -22.29 -13.93
N ARG A 427 -3.70 -21.27 -13.35
CA ARG A 427 -3.26 -21.25 -11.95
C ARG A 427 -4.44 -20.94 -11.02
N LEU A 428 -5.31 -20.00 -11.41
CA LEU A 428 -6.50 -19.56 -10.66
C LEU A 428 -7.55 -20.66 -10.45
N VAL A 429 -7.75 -21.54 -11.45
CA VAL A 429 -8.77 -22.61 -11.40
C VAL A 429 -8.52 -23.60 -10.26
N LEU A 430 -9.51 -23.76 -9.39
CA LEU A 430 -9.62 -24.85 -8.41
C LEU A 430 -10.52 -25.96 -8.96
N ASN A 431 -10.17 -27.21 -8.65
CA ASN A 431 -10.96 -28.38 -9.00
C ASN A 431 -10.87 -29.44 -7.89
N GLU A 432 -11.72 -30.47 -7.95
CA GLU A 432 -11.78 -31.50 -6.92
C GLU A 432 -10.43 -32.21 -6.69
N LYS A 433 -9.64 -32.39 -7.75
CA LYS A 433 -8.32 -33.03 -7.66
C LYS A 433 -7.35 -32.14 -6.88
N LYS A 434 -7.29 -30.84 -7.17
CA LYS A 434 -6.51 -29.87 -6.38
C LYS A 434 -6.94 -29.87 -4.92
N LEU A 435 -8.25 -29.85 -4.62
CA LEU A 435 -8.75 -29.88 -3.23
C LEU A 435 -8.40 -31.18 -2.50
N LYS A 436 -8.47 -32.35 -3.16
CA LYS A 436 -8.02 -33.64 -2.60
C LYS A 436 -6.50 -33.67 -2.34
N THR A 437 -5.70 -33.09 -3.24
CA THR A 437 -4.25 -32.91 -3.03
C THR A 437 -3.97 -31.99 -1.83
N LEU A 438 -4.67 -30.85 -1.72
CA LEU A 438 -4.56 -29.94 -0.58
C LEU A 438 -4.90 -30.61 0.74
N HIS A 439 -6.05 -31.29 0.83
CA HIS A 439 -6.41 -32.09 2.00
C HIS A 439 -5.29 -33.05 2.39
N THR A 440 -4.73 -33.78 1.43
CA THR A 440 -3.67 -34.77 1.68
C THR A 440 -2.38 -34.11 2.19
N GLY A 441 -1.96 -33.00 1.60
CA GLY A 441 -0.81 -32.22 2.05
C GLY A 441 -0.99 -31.65 3.45
N LEU A 442 -2.18 -31.10 3.77
CA LEU A 442 -2.48 -30.61 5.12
C LEU A 442 -2.45 -31.72 6.16
N LYS A 443 -3.03 -32.90 5.87
CA LYS A 443 -2.93 -34.08 6.76
C LYS A 443 -1.48 -34.59 6.91
N GLN A 444 -0.58 -34.35 5.94
CA GLN A 444 0.85 -34.65 6.08
C GLN A 444 1.55 -33.64 6.99
N ILE A 445 1.30 -32.34 6.82
CA ILE A 445 1.85 -31.28 7.71
C ILE A 445 1.41 -31.52 9.16
N ALA A 446 0.13 -31.88 9.39
CA ALA A 446 -0.39 -32.12 10.74
C ALA A 446 0.36 -33.24 11.50
N LYS A 447 0.87 -34.26 10.79
CA LYS A 447 1.63 -35.37 11.39
C LYS A 447 3.03 -34.98 11.90
N THR A 448 3.56 -33.83 11.49
CA THR A 448 4.91 -33.38 11.90
C THR A 448 4.87 -32.32 13.00
N CYS A 449 3.68 -31.85 13.41
CA CYS A 449 3.51 -30.72 14.33
C CYS A 449 4.13 -30.91 15.74
N ASP A 450 4.25 -32.16 16.20
CA ASP A 450 4.77 -32.50 17.52
C ASP A 450 6.29 -32.36 17.68
N SER A 451 7.05 -32.47 16.58
CA SER A 451 8.51 -32.57 16.63
C SER A 451 9.26 -31.37 16.01
N ILE A 452 8.55 -30.31 15.63
CA ILE A 452 9.11 -29.19 14.85
C ILE A 452 9.45 -27.94 15.67
N VAL A 453 8.60 -27.51 16.60
CA VAL A 453 8.80 -26.29 17.41
C VAL A 453 9.33 -26.71 18.79
N GLY A 454 10.44 -26.11 19.24
CA GLY A 454 11.11 -26.49 20.49
C GLY A 454 12.08 -27.68 20.36
N ARG A 455 12.30 -28.22 19.16
CA ARG A 455 13.22 -29.34 18.91
C ARG A 455 14.65 -28.93 19.26
N VAL A 456 15.30 -29.69 20.14
CA VAL A 456 16.72 -29.50 20.49
C VAL A 456 17.60 -29.86 19.30
N THR A 457 18.40 -28.90 18.81
CA THR A 457 19.35 -29.09 17.71
C THR A 457 20.80 -29.21 18.19
N ARG A 458 21.12 -28.64 19.36
CA ARG A 458 22.41 -28.77 20.04
C ARG A 458 22.18 -28.80 21.55
N ARG A 459 22.96 -29.60 22.26
CA ARG A 459 22.95 -29.67 23.73
C ARG A 459 24.39 -29.77 24.23
N THR A 460 24.76 -28.91 25.18
CA THR A 460 26.13 -28.81 25.68
C THR A 460 26.13 -28.54 27.18
N GLN A 461 26.80 -29.40 27.94
CA GLN A 461 27.20 -29.08 29.32
C GLN A 461 28.33 -28.06 29.24
N VAL A 462 28.03 -26.80 29.55
CA VAL A 462 28.99 -25.68 29.49
C VAL A 462 29.94 -25.76 30.66
N ALA A 463 29.40 -26.01 31.86
CA ALA A 463 30.11 -26.23 33.11
C ALA A 463 29.28 -27.17 34.01
N GLU A 464 29.73 -27.44 35.23
CA GLU A 464 28.95 -28.25 36.17
C GLU A 464 27.67 -27.50 36.58
N GLY A 465 26.52 -28.19 36.52
CA GLY A 465 25.21 -27.57 36.73
C GLY A 465 24.85 -26.42 35.76
N LEU A 466 25.52 -26.30 34.60
CA LEU A 466 25.26 -25.24 33.61
C LEU A 466 25.09 -25.84 32.21
N GLU A 467 23.84 -25.95 31.75
CA GLU A 467 23.48 -26.60 30.49
C GLU A 467 22.97 -25.61 29.44
N LEU A 468 23.50 -25.70 28.22
CA LEU A 468 23.12 -24.89 27.08
C LEU A 468 22.43 -25.75 26.00
N CYS A 469 21.18 -25.44 25.72
CA CYS A 469 20.41 -26.00 24.61
C CYS A 469 20.26 -24.96 23.48
N GLN A 470 20.37 -25.41 22.23
CA GLN A 470 19.83 -24.69 21.07
C GLN A 470 18.55 -25.40 20.65
N VAL A 471 17.43 -24.66 20.53
CA VAL A 471 16.12 -25.19 20.15
C VAL A 471 15.56 -24.47 18.92
N THR A 472 14.72 -25.14 18.14
CA THR A 472 13.94 -24.48 17.08
C THR A 472 12.87 -23.56 17.67
N ALA A 473 12.58 -22.46 16.98
CA ALA A 473 11.54 -21.49 17.35
C ALA A 473 10.85 -20.93 16.09
N PRO A 474 9.58 -20.47 16.16
CA PRO A 474 8.98 -19.69 15.09
C PRO A 474 9.83 -18.48 14.73
N ILE A 475 9.77 -18.07 13.45
CA ILE A 475 10.33 -16.81 12.97
C ILE A 475 9.58 -15.61 13.58
N GLY A 476 8.25 -15.72 13.70
CA GLY A 476 7.35 -14.69 14.23
C GLY A 476 6.13 -14.52 13.34
N VAL A 477 6.11 -13.45 12.54
CA VAL A 477 5.04 -13.16 11.57
C VAL A 477 5.58 -13.22 10.14
N LEU A 478 4.88 -14.00 9.33
CA LEU A 478 5.12 -14.16 7.89
C LEU A 478 4.15 -13.26 7.12
N MET A 479 4.64 -12.58 6.09
CA MET A 479 3.80 -11.92 5.09
C MET A 479 3.94 -12.64 3.75
N VAL A 480 2.87 -13.28 3.28
CA VAL A 480 2.89 -14.06 2.04
C VAL A 480 2.01 -13.41 0.99
N ILE A 481 2.63 -13.03 -0.12
CA ILE A 481 2.03 -12.23 -1.20
C ILE A 481 2.00 -13.10 -2.46
N PHE A 482 0.83 -13.40 -3.01
CA PHE A 482 0.70 -14.41 -4.08
C PHE A 482 -0.27 -13.99 -5.20
N GLU A 483 0.08 -14.36 -6.43
CA GLU A 483 -0.67 -14.05 -7.65
C GLU A 483 -1.29 -15.32 -8.24
N SER A 484 -2.59 -15.22 -8.57
CA SER A 484 -3.41 -16.18 -9.31
C SER A 484 -3.34 -17.63 -8.81
N ARG A 485 -3.17 -17.83 -7.50
CA ARG A 485 -3.03 -19.15 -6.86
C ARG A 485 -3.82 -19.23 -5.55
N PRO A 486 -5.15 -19.39 -5.58
CA PRO A 486 -5.95 -19.53 -4.37
C PRO A 486 -5.63 -20.82 -3.59
N ASP A 487 -5.08 -21.84 -4.25
CA ASP A 487 -4.57 -23.07 -3.64
C ASP A 487 -3.38 -22.85 -2.70
N ALA A 488 -2.61 -21.78 -2.88
CA ALA A 488 -1.51 -21.43 -1.98
C ALA A 488 -2.00 -21.01 -0.58
N LEU A 489 -3.18 -20.40 -0.46
CA LEU A 489 -3.71 -19.86 0.81
C LEU A 489 -3.77 -20.93 1.92
N PRO A 490 -4.50 -22.06 1.76
CA PRO A 490 -4.56 -23.09 2.81
C PRO A 490 -3.21 -23.79 3.05
N GLN A 491 -2.33 -23.91 2.05
CA GLN A 491 -0.98 -24.49 2.23
C GLN A 491 -0.14 -23.62 3.16
N VAL A 492 -0.07 -22.32 2.85
CA VAL A 492 0.71 -21.33 3.61
C VAL A 492 0.15 -21.18 5.02
N ALA A 493 -1.18 -21.14 5.17
CA ALA A 493 -1.83 -21.12 6.48
C ALA A 493 -1.46 -22.35 7.32
N ALA A 494 -1.54 -23.55 6.75
CA ALA A 494 -1.18 -24.78 7.46
C ALA A 494 0.32 -24.83 7.83
N LEU A 495 1.21 -24.39 6.95
CA LEU A 495 2.65 -24.31 7.23
C LEU A 495 2.97 -23.29 8.32
N ALA A 496 2.34 -22.11 8.30
CA ALA A 496 2.48 -21.08 9.33
C ALA A 496 1.93 -21.55 10.70
N ILE A 497 0.72 -22.13 10.72
CA ILE A 497 0.12 -22.71 11.93
C ILE A 497 1.03 -23.79 12.49
N SER A 498 1.49 -24.75 11.67
CA SER A 498 2.36 -25.85 12.09
C SER A 498 3.63 -25.32 12.79
N SER A 499 4.31 -24.38 12.13
CA SER A 499 5.53 -23.71 12.61
C SER A 499 5.30 -22.65 13.71
N ALA A 500 4.07 -22.47 14.20
CA ALA A 500 3.67 -21.47 15.21
C ALA A 500 3.93 -19.99 14.83
N ASN A 501 3.91 -19.70 13.53
CA ASN A 501 4.02 -18.33 13.01
C ASN A 501 2.64 -17.68 12.82
N GLY A 502 2.57 -16.38 13.10
CA GLY A 502 1.45 -15.53 12.66
C GLY A 502 1.55 -15.24 11.18
N LEU A 503 0.44 -14.90 10.53
CA LEU A 503 0.39 -14.83 9.06
C LEU A 503 -0.45 -13.67 8.53
N LEU A 504 0.15 -12.89 7.63
CA LEU A 504 -0.51 -11.90 6.79
C LEU A 504 -0.52 -12.42 5.35
N LEU A 505 -1.70 -12.61 4.77
CA LEU A 505 -1.91 -13.08 3.42
C LEU A 505 -2.29 -11.92 2.51
N LYS A 506 -1.68 -11.84 1.32
CA LYS A 506 -2.11 -10.92 0.26
C LYS A 506 -2.21 -11.65 -1.07
N GLY A 507 -3.41 -12.13 -1.39
CA GLY A 507 -3.73 -12.72 -2.69
C GLY A 507 -4.01 -11.66 -3.78
N GLY A 508 -3.93 -12.08 -5.03
CA GLY A 508 -4.33 -11.28 -6.20
C GLY A 508 -5.82 -10.90 -6.22
N LYS A 509 -6.15 -9.83 -6.95
CA LYS A 509 -7.52 -9.28 -7.06
C LYS A 509 -8.45 -10.22 -7.86
N GLU A 510 -7.87 -10.97 -8.79
CA GLU A 510 -8.50 -11.98 -9.63
C GLU A 510 -8.98 -13.21 -8.85
N ALA A 511 -8.44 -13.47 -7.65
CA ALA A 511 -8.81 -14.59 -6.78
C ALA A 511 -9.61 -14.14 -5.54
N SER A 512 -10.28 -12.99 -5.61
CA SER A 512 -10.84 -12.33 -4.43
C SER A 512 -11.95 -13.12 -3.73
N ASN A 513 -12.82 -13.81 -4.47
CA ASN A 513 -13.92 -14.58 -3.86
C ASN A 513 -13.39 -15.90 -3.28
N SER A 514 -12.51 -16.58 -4.02
CA SER A 514 -11.81 -17.79 -3.61
C SER A 514 -11.01 -17.58 -2.32
N ASN A 515 -10.18 -16.53 -2.29
CA ASN A 515 -9.33 -16.22 -1.14
C ASN A 515 -10.15 -15.83 0.09
N LYS A 516 -11.24 -15.09 -0.07
CA LYS A 516 -12.13 -14.73 1.04
C LYS A 516 -12.73 -15.98 1.68
N LEU A 517 -13.35 -16.86 0.90
CA LEU A 517 -13.95 -18.08 1.43
C LEU A 517 -12.91 -19.03 2.04
N LEU A 518 -11.73 -19.19 1.40
CA LEU A 518 -10.66 -20.01 1.95
C LEU A 518 -10.08 -19.43 3.26
N HIS A 519 -10.04 -18.11 3.41
CA HIS A 519 -9.66 -17.44 4.66
C HIS A 519 -10.72 -17.63 5.76
N GLU A 520 -12.01 -17.55 5.43
CA GLU A 520 -13.11 -17.86 6.38
C GLU A 520 -13.00 -19.28 6.94
N LEU A 521 -12.59 -20.29 6.14
CA LEU A 521 -12.34 -21.65 6.63
C LEU A 521 -11.09 -21.77 7.52
N VAL A 522 -10.09 -20.89 7.33
CA VAL A 522 -8.93 -20.80 8.22
C VAL A 522 -9.33 -20.16 9.55
N GLU A 523 -10.14 -19.09 9.54
CA GLU A 523 -10.71 -18.50 10.77
C GLU A 523 -11.52 -19.54 11.56
N GLU A 524 -12.41 -20.28 10.89
CA GLU A 524 -13.20 -21.36 11.51
C GLU A 524 -12.31 -22.46 12.12
N ALA A 525 -11.18 -22.78 11.49
CA ALA A 525 -10.23 -23.76 12.01
C ALA A 525 -9.48 -23.29 13.27
N LEU A 526 -9.15 -22.00 13.35
CA LEU A 526 -8.36 -21.37 14.43
C LEU A 526 -9.18 -21.10 15.71
N GLU A 527 -10.43 -20.68 15.54
CA GLU A 527 -11.33 -20.19 16.61
C GLU A 527 -11.36 -21.04 17.90
N PRO A 528 -11.29 -22.39 17.89
CA PRO A 528 -11.31 -23.18 19.11
C PRO A 528 -10.06 -23.07 20.00
N PHE A 529 -8.95 -22.51 19.50
CA PHE A 529 -7.64 -22.50 20.18
C PHE A 529 -6.97 -21.13 20.24
N VAL A 530 -7.11 -20.28 19.22
CA VAL A 530 -6.46 -18.96 19.14
C VAL A 530 -7.38 -17.94 18.47
N PRO A 531 -7.16 -16.62 18.67
CA PRO A 531 -7.90 -15.59 17.95
C PRO A 531 -7.79 -15.78 16.44
N LYS A 532 -8.91 -15.65 15.73
CA LYS A 532 -8.96 -15.80 14.26
C LYS A 532 -8.04 -14.82 13.53
N GLU A 533 -7.82 -13.63 14.12
CA GLU A 533 -6.93 -12.59 13.64
C GLU A 533 -5.43 -12.97 13.64
N THR A 534 -5.08 -14.17 14.14
CA THR A 534 -3.76 -14.80 13.97
C THR A 534 -3.37 -14.96 12.50
N VAL A 535 -4.36 -15.16 11.62
CA VAL A 535 -4.20 -15.21 10.16
C VAL A 535 -5.10 -14.16 9.54
N ALA A 536 -4.54 -13.12 8.93
CA ALA A 536 -5.31 -12.00 8.34
C ALA A 536 -5.14 -11.92 6.82
N LEU A 537 -6.23 -11.62 6.10
CA LEU A 537 -6.23 -11.40 4.65
C LEU A 537 -6.24 -9.90 4.32
N VAL A 538 -5.10 -9.38 3.87
CA VAL A 538 -4.90 -7.98 3.50
C VAL A 538 -5.65 -7.69 2.19
N SER A 539 -6.60 -6.75 2.22
CA SER A 539 -7.53 -6.55 1.11
C SER A 539 -7.00 -5.63 0.00
N ARG A 540 -6.36 -4.50 0.34
CA ARG A 540 -5.94 -3.49 -0.64
C ARG A 540 -4.50 -3.71 -1.12
N LYS A 541 -4.17 -3.16 -2.29
CA LYS A 541 -2.80 -3.16 -2.84
C LYS A 541 -1.93 -2.05 -2.22
N GLU A 542 -2.53 -0.89 -1.96
CA GLU A 542 -1.88 0.26 -1.30
C GLU A 542 -1.26 -0.14 0.04
N ASP A 543 -1.96 -0.99 0.80
CA ASP A 543 -1.58 -1.50 2.11
C ASP A 543 -0.28 -2.36 2.10
N ILE A 544 0.20 -2.80 0.93
CA ILE A 544 1.44 -3.62 0.82
C ILE A 544 2.67 -2.77 1.14
N GLU A 545 2.75 -1.53 0.62
CA GLU A 545 3.97 -0.71 0.79
C GLU A 545 4.20 -0.36 2.26
N ASP A 546 3.13 -0.11 3.03
CA ASP A 546 3.23 0.12 4.48
C ASP A 546 3.73 -1.13 5.21
N LEU A 547 3.13 -2.31 4.93
CA LEU A 547 3.52 -3.59 5.53
C LEU A 547 5.01 -3.89 5.29
N LEU A 548 5.51 -3.62 4.09
CA LEU A 548 6.94 -3.81 3.75
C LEU A 548 7.90 -2.87 4.51
N GLN A 549 7.39 -1.87 5.26
CA GLN A 549 8.17 -1.07 6.21
C GLN A 549 7.93 -1.46 7.69
N MET A 550 7.03 -2.40 7.99
CA MET A 550 6.65 -2.80 9.37
C MET A 550 7.64 -3.79 10.01
N THR A 551 8.93 -3.45 10.00
CA THR A 551 10.04 -4.27 10.54
C THR A 551 9.90 -4.67 12.01
N ASN A 552 9.09 -3.96 12.80
CA ASN A 552 8.83 -4.27 14.21
C ASN A 552 7.80 -5.40 14.41
N TYR A 553 7.09 -5.81 13.36
CA TYR A 553 5.97 -6.74 13.45
C TYR A 553 6.10 -7.93 12.50
N ILE A 554 6.58 -7.70 11.27
CA ILE A 554 6.76 -8.73 10.23
C ILE A 554 8.23 -9.11 10.16
N ASP A 555 8.53 -10.41 10.26
CA ASP A 555 9.89 -10.92 10.35
C ASP A 555 10.36 -11.58 9.03
N LEU A 556 9.44 -11.97 8.13
CA LEU A 556 9.77 -12.53 6.81
C LEU A 556 8.66 -12.27 5.77
N VAL A 557 9.06 -11.85 4.55
CA VAL A 557 8.17 -11.72 3.38
C VAL A 557 8.43 -12.85 2.39
N ILE A 558 7.36 -13.46 1.86
CA ILE A 558 7.45 -14.57 0.89
C ILE A 558 6.56 -14.26 -0.33
N PRO A 559 7.13 -13.73 -1.43
CA PRO A 559 6.40 -13.49 -2.67
C PRO A 559 6.31 -14.76 -3.54
N ARG A 560 5.11 -15.08 -4.04
CA ARG A 560 4.80 -16.23 -4.90
C ARG A 560 3.99 -15.78 -6.13
N GLY A 561 4.69 -15.27 -7.13
CA GLY A 561 4.08 -14.73 -8.34
C GLY A 561 5.06 -14.65 -9.51
N SER A 562 4.96 -13.59 -10.30
CA SER A 562 5.88 -13.29 -11.40
C SER A 562 7.26 -12.80 -10.91
N SER A 563 8.32 -13.00 -11.70
CA SER A 563 9.67 -12.45 -11.45
C SER A 563 9.63 -10.94 -11.20
N ASP A 564 8.83 -10.24 -12.01
CA ASP A 564 8.52 -8.81 -11.89
C ASP A 564 7.95 -8.41 -10.53
N MET A 565 6.99 -9.19 -10.00
CA MET A 565 6.39 -8.98 -8.70
C MET A 565 7.41 -9.20 -7.57
N ILE A 566 8.20 -10.29 -7.67
CA ILE A 566 9.23 -10.65 -6.70
C ILE A 566 10.31 -9.56 -6.63
N ALA A 567 10.81 -9.10 -7.78
CA ALA A 567 11.80 -8.02 -7.86
C ALA A 567 11.27 -6.69 -7.29
N LYS A 568 10.00 -6.34 -7.55
CA LYS A 568 9.36 -5.14 -6.97
C LYS A 568 9.25 -5.22 -5.45
N ILE A 569 8.89 -6.40 -4.91
CA ILE A 569 8.79 -6.62 -3.46
C ILE A 569 10.18 -6.60 -2.80
N GLN A 570 11.20 -7.20 -3.43
CA GLN A 570 12.59 -7.12 -2.96
C GLN A 570 13.12 -5.68 -2.94
N ALA A 571 12.80 -4.86 -3.94
CA ALA A 571 13.21 -3.46 -3.99
C ALA A 571 12.44 -2.56 -2.99
N ALA A 572 11.20 -2.89 -2.66
CA ALA A 572 10.36 -2.16 -1.71
C ALA A 572 10.61 -2.53 -0.24
N SER A 573 10.95 -3.80 0.05
CA SER A 573 11.20 -4.29 1.40
C SER A 573 12.53 -3.76 1.94
N LYS A 574 12.46 -2.80 2.87
CA LYS A 574 13.65 -2.18 3.48
C LYS A 574 13.81 -2.65 4.91
N GLY A 575 14.49 -3.78 5.07
CA GLY A 575 14.89 -4.34 6.37
C GLY A 575 14.19 -5.64 6.73
N ILE A 576 13.00 -5.92 6.18
CA ILE A 576 12.38 -7.25 6.33
C ILE A 576 13.00 -8.19 5.28
N PRO A 577 13.56 -9.35 5.69
CA PRO A 577 14.04 -10.37 4.75
C PRO A 577 12.96 -10.82 3.77
N VAL A 578 13.36 -11.11 2.53
CA VAL A 578 12.47 -11.62 1.48
C VAL A 578 13.00 -12.99 1.03
N LEU A 579 12.17 -14.03 1.16
CA LEU A 579 12.49 -15.40 0.77
C LEU A 579 11.73 -15.79 -0.50
N GLY A 580 12.47 -16.20 -1.53
CA GLY A 580 11.95 -16.64 -2.82
C GLY A 580 13.07 -16.75 -3.86
N HIS A 581 12.70 -16.94 -5.12
CA HIS A 581 13.61 -16.88 -6.27
C HIS A 581 13.02 -15.91 -7.30
N SER A 582 13.85 -15.12 -7.98
CA SER A 582 13.37 -14.24 -9.05
C SER A 582 13.23 -14.97 -10.40
N GLU A 583 14.06 -15.98 -10.65
CA GLU A 583 14.25 -16.61 -11.96
C GLU A 583 14.50 -18.12 -11.81
N GLY A 584 14.31 -18.86 -12.90
CA GLY A 584 14.31 -20.33 -12.99
C GLY A 584 15.20 -20.92 -14.08
N VAL A 585 16.30 -20.26 -14.45
CA VAL A 585 17.25 -20.75 -15.47
C VAL A 585 17.97 -22.02 -14.99
N CYS A 586 17.44 -23.18 -15.37
CA CYS A 586 17.90 -24.52 -14.97
C CYS A 586 18.62 -25.26 -16.12
N HIS A 587 19.64 -26.06 -15.80
CA HIS A 587 20.46 -26.79 -16.78
C HIS A 587 20.35 -28.31 -16.68
N VAL A 588 20.51 -28.98 -17.82
CA VAL A 588 20.78 -30.42 -17.90
C VAL A 588 22.07 -30.64 -18.70
N TYR A 589 23.10 -31.19 -18.07
CA TYR A 589 24.34 -31.62 -18.72
C TYR A 589 24.28 -33.10 -19.08
N ILE A 590 24.46 -33.40 -20.38
CA ILE A 590 24.57 -34.75 -20.92
C ILE A 590 26.05 -35.05 -21.16
N ASP A 591 26.60 -35.93 -20.32
CA ASP A 591 27.99 -36.34 -20.39
C ASP A 591 28.25 -37.38 -21.50
N LYS A 592 29.52 -37.51 -21.93
CA LYS A 592 29.95 -38.50 -22.93
C LYS A 592 29.67 -39.95 -22.54
N GLU A 593 29.54 -40.26 -21.24
CA GLU A 593 29.25 -41.59 -20.69
C GLU A 593 27.80 -41.69 -20.17
N ALA A 594 26.87 -40.89 -20.73
CA ALA A 594 25.45 -40.95 -20.42
C ALA A 594 24.74 -42.13 -21.12
N ASN A 595 23.90 -42.87 -20.38
CA ASN A 595 22.90 -43.73 -20.99
C ASN A 595 21.92 -42.91 -21.85
N HIS A 596 21.89 -43.20 -23.16
CA HIS A 596 21.14 -42.44 -24.14
C HIS A 596 19.61 -42.42 -23.90
N ASP A 597 19.01 -43.57 -23.59
CA ASP A 597 17.55 -43.68 -23.39
C ASP A 597 17.11 -42.93 -22.12
N MET A 598 17.91 -43.04 -21.07
CA MET A 598 17.75 -42.26 -19.84
C MET A 598 17.88 -40.75 -20.12
N ALA A 599 18.85 -40.34 -20.93
CA ALA A 599 19.05 -38.94 -21.29
C ALA A 599 17.84 -38.35 -22.05
N LEU A 600 17.32 -39.06 -23.05
CA LEU A 600 16.10 -38.66 -23.77
C LEU A 600 14.90 -38.53 -22.83
N LYS A 601 14.72 -39.49 -21.91
CA LYS A 601 13.64 -39.47 -20.91
C LYS A 601 13.74 -38.27 -19.97
N ILE A 602 14.92 -38.02 -19.40
CA ILE A 602 15.17 -36.94 -18.44
C ILE A 602 14.99 -35.58 -19.10
N VAL A 603 15.55 -35.36 -20.31
CA VAL A 603 15.41 -34.08 -21.01
C VAL A 603 13.95 -33.82 -21.42
N ARG A 604 13.23 -34.84 -21.93
CA ARG A 604 11.80 -34.71 -22.25
C ARG A 604 11.00 -34.28 -21.02
N ASP A 605 11.13 -35.00 -19.90
CA ASP A 605 10.41 -34.71 -18.66
C ASP A 605 10.77 -33.32 -18.12
N SER A 606 12.07 -32.99 -18.08
CA SER A 606 12.58 -31.70 -17.60
C SER A 606 12.03 -30.49 -18.37
N LYS A 607 11.68 -30.66 -19.66
CA LYS A 607 11.14 -29.57 -20.50
C LYS A 607 9.63 -29.61 -20.67
N CYS A 608 9.05 -30.78 -20.88
CA CYS A 608 7.71 -30.93 -21.45
C CYS A 608 6.61 -31.24 -20.42
N ASP A 609 6.96 -31.71 -19.21
CA ASP A 609 5.98 -31.99 -18.13
C ASP A 609 5.20 -30.73 -17.74
N TYR A 610 5.91 -29.62 -17.51
CA TYR A 610 5.30 -28.32 -17.20
C TYR A 610 6.24 -27.18 -17.60
N PRO A 611 6.22 -26.72 -18.87
CA PRO A 611 7.21 -25.80 -19.42
C PRO A 611 7.30 -24.42 -18.74
N SER A 612 6.22 -23.99 -18.06
CA SER A 612 6.16 -22.72 -17.31
C SER A 612 6.46 -22.86 -15.81
N ALA A 613 7.12 -23.95 -15.40
CA ALA A 613 7.64 -24.13 -14.04
C ALA A 613 9.05 -23.55 -13.93
N CYS A 614 9.37 -22.94 -12.79
CA CYS A 614 10.70 -22.37 -12.51
C CYS A 614 11.83 -23.41 -12.39
N ASN A 615 11.50 -24.70 -12.37
CA ASN A 615 12.43 -25.82 -12.43
C ASN A 615 12.35 -26.61 -13.75
N ALA A 616 11.72 -26.04 -14.79
CA ALA A 616 11.84 -26.59 -16.14
C ALA A 616 13.25 -26.31 -16.69
N VAL A 617 13.82 -27.23 -17.48
CA VAL A 617 15.13 -26.99 -18.10
C VAL A 617 15.04 -25.85 -19.13
N GLU A 618 16.00 -24.94 -19.10
CA GLU A 618 16.11 -23.82 -20.05
C GLU A 618 17.36 -23.91 -20.91
N THR A 619 18.40 -24.59 -20.42
CA THR A 619 19.64 -24.85 -21.17
C THR A 619 20.06 -26.32 -21.10
N VAL A 620 20.24 -26.97 -22.26
CA VAL A 620 20.81 -28.32 -22.38
C VAL A 620 22.28 -28.20 -22.79
N LEU A 621 23.18 -28.67 -21.93
CA LEU A 621 24.62 -28.73 -22.19
C LEU A 621 24.98 -30.13 -22.71
N ILE A 622 25.64 -30.21 -23.85
CA ILE A 622 25.98 -31.49 -24.49
C ILE A 622 27.50 -31.62 -24.59
N ASN A 623 28.04 -32.74 -24.14
CA ASN A 623 29.44 -33.05 -24.31
C ASN A 623 29.80 -33.16 -25.82
N LYS A 624 30.88 -32.49 -26.25
CA LYS A 624 31.38 -32.45 -27.64
C LYS A 624 31.52 -33.84 -28.30
N HIS A 625 31.76 -34.89 -27.53
CA HIS A 625 31.91 -36.25 -28.05
C HIS A 625 30.60 -36.85 -28.59
N LEU A 626 29.44 -36.40 -28.08
CA LEU A 626 28.12 -36.91 -28.49
C LEU A 626 27.64 -36.36 -29.83
N LEU A 627 28.20 -35.23 -30.32
CA LEU A 627 27.76 -34.54 -31.54
C LEU A 627 27.88 -35.37 -32.83
N LYS A 628 28.73 -36.41 -32.83
CA LYS A 628 28.94 -37.33 -33.95
C LYS A 628 28.18 -38.65 -33.79
N SER A 629 27.40 -38.79 -32.71
CA SER A 629 26.60 -39.98 -32.43
C SER A 629 25.17 -39.82 -32.93
N THR A 630 24.53 -40.93 -33.28
CA THR A 630 23.11 -40.97 -33.65
C THR A 630 22.19 -40.48 -32.52
N PHE A 631 22.65 -40.52 -31.26
CA PHE A 631 21.91 -39.97 -30.13
C PHE A 631 21.64 -38.46 -30.26
N PHE A 632 22.58 -37.68 -30.83
CA PHE A 632 22.38 -36.24 -31.00
C PHE A 632 21.24 -35.94 -31.99
N GLU A 633 21.17 -36.69 -33.10
CA GLU A 633 20.06 -36.60 -34.05
C GLU A 633 18.73 -37.01 -33.39
N THR A 634 18.71 -38.13 -32.66
CA THR A 634 17.53 -38.60 -31.91
C THR A 634 17.05 -37.59 -30.86
N LEU A 635 17.96 -36.88 -30.19
CA LEU A 635 17.63 -35.84 -29.21
C LEU A 635 16.96 -34.62 -29.88
N LEU A 636 17.48 -34.18 -31.03
CA LEU A 636 16.91 -33.08 -31.80
C LEU A 636 15.52 -33.45 -32.36
N ASP A 637 15.37 -34.65 -32.92
CA ASP A 637 14.09 -35.14 -33.44
C ASP A 637 13.06 -35.32 -32.32
N MET A 638 13.48 -35.81 -31.15
CA MET A 638 12.61 -35.89 -29.96
C MET A 638 12.08 -34.50 -29.58
N LEU A 639 12.97 -33.53 -29.33
CA LEU A 639 12.58 -32.16 -28.96
C LEU A 639 11.68 -31.51 -30.00
N LYS A 640 11.98 -31.71 -31.29
CA LYS A 640 11.17 -31.20 -32.41
C LYS A 640 9.80 -31.87 -32.49
N SER A 641 9.69 -33.16 -32.17
CA SER A 641 8.41 -33.88 -32.13
C SER A 641 7.49 -33.42 -30.99
N GLU A 642 8.08 -33.01 -29.85
CA GLU A 642 7.37 -32.37 -28.73
C GLU A 642 7.08 -30.87 -28.98
N GLY A 643 7.45 -30.34 -30.16
CA GLY A 643 7.22 -28.94 -30.53
C GLY A 643 8.19 -27.91 -29.90
N VAL A 644 9.29 -28.36 -29.30
CA VAL A 644 10.26 -27.48 -28.64
C VAL A 644 11.10 -26.71 -29.65
N LYS A 645 11.14 -25.37 -29.53
CA LYS A 645 12.07 -24.53 -30.31
C LYS A 645 13.45 -24.55 -29.66
N ILE A 646 14.46 -24.89 -30.44
CA ILE A 646 15.85 -24.93 -29.98
C ILE A 646 16.54 -23.62 -30.41
N TYR A 647 17.31 -23.02 -29.50
CA TYR A 647 18.23 -21.94 -29.79
C TYR A 647 19.67 -22.43 -29.61
N ALA A 648 20.52 -22.22 -30.61
CA ALA A 648 21.90 -22.67 -30.58
C ALA A 648 22.78 -21.70 -29.78
N GLY A 649 23.52 -22.19 -28.79
CA GLY A 649 24.56 -21.43 -28.11
C GLY A 649 25.73 -21.07 -29.05
N PRO A 650 26.69 -20.24 -28.60
CA PRO A 650 27.79 -19.78 -29.44
C PRO A 650 28.64 -20.88 -30.08
N ARG A 651 28.88 -21.99 -29.39
CA ARG A 651 29.66 -23.12 -29.94
C ARG A 651 28.80 -24.01 -30.83
N MET A 652 27.55 -24.26 -30.45
CA MET A 652 26.62 -25.00 -31.32
C MET A 652 26.43 -24.27 -32.66
N SER A 653 26.30 -22.94 -32.64
CA SER A 653 26.17 -22.09 -33.82
C SER A 653 27.40 -22.09 -34.73
N SER A 654 28.62 -22.26 -34.19
CA SER A 654 29.84 -22.31 -35.00
C SER A 654 30.15 -23.70 -35.58
N VAL A 655 29.67 -24.77 -34.93
CA VAL A 655 29.80 -26.16 -35.42
C VAL A 655 28.74 -26.49 -36.49
N LEU A 656 27.51 -26.00 -36.36
CA LEU A 656 26.41 -26.31 -37.28
C LEU A 656 26.29 -25.27 -38.41
N LYS A 657 26.68 -25.66 -39.64
CA LYS A 657 26.52 -24.81 -40.84
C LYS A 657 25.07 -24.42 -41.16
N PHE A 658 24.11 -25.26 -40.77
CA PHE A 658 22.67 -25.04 -40.88
C PHE A 658 22.03 -25.45 -39.55
N GLY A 659 22.20 -24.60 -38.52
CA GLY A 659 21.70 -24.84 -37.17
C GLY A 659 20.36 -24.14 -36.86
N PRO A 660 19.82 -24.36 -35.65
CA PRO A 660 18.76 -23.53 -35.09
C PRO A 660 19.19 -22.05 -34.94
N PRO A 661 18.26 -21.10 -34.76
CA PRO A 661 18.61 -19.69 -34.54
C PRO A 661 19.52 -19.52 -33.32
N PRO A 662 20.45 -18.55 -33.31
CA PRO A 662 21.35 -18.33 -32.19
C PRO A 662 20.59 -17.87 -30.93
N ALA A 663 21.03 -18.33 -29.77
CA ALA A 663 20.52 -17.88 -28.47
C ALA A 663 20.91 -16.42 -28.20
N VAL A 664 19.95 -15.60 -27.77
CA VAL A 664 20.16 -14.17 -27.45
C VAL A 664 20.99 -14.00 -26.17
N SER A 665 20.82 -14.93 -25.21
CA SER A 665 21.55 -15.00 -23.95
C SER A 665 21.65 -16.46 -23.53
N LEU A 666 22.75 -16.84 -22.87
CA LEU A 666 22.89 -18.14 -22.20
C LEU A 666 22.20 -18.16 -20.82
N HIS A 667 21.88 -16.97 -20.29
CA HIS A 667 21.07 -16.77 -19.10
C HIS A 667 19.72 -16.20 -19.55
N LYS A 668 18.75 -17.09 -19.81
CA LYS A 668 17.39 -16.74 -20.22
C LYS A 668 16.42 -17.82 -19.76
N GLU A 669 15.40 -17.42 -19.00
CA GLU A 669 14.20 -18.21 -18.78
C GLU A 669 13.25 -18.00 -19.98
N TYR A 670 12.71 -19.09 -20.53
CA TYR A 670 11.76 -19.06 -21.63
C TYR A 670 10.32 -19.30 -21.14
N GLY A 671 10.14 -20.10 -20.08
CA GLY A 671 8.82 -20.38 -19.48
C GLY A 671 7.81 -21.08 -20.41
N GLY A 672 8.29 -21.68 -21.50
CA GLY A 672 7.49 -22.32 -22.56
C GLY A 672 8.26 -23.44 -23.26
N LEU A 673 7.73 -23.96 -24.37
CA LEU A 673 8.38 -25.01 -25.19
C LEU A 673 9.52 -24.45 -26.05
N GLU A 674 10.51 -23.84 -25.40
CA GLU A 674 11.72 -23.29 -26.00
C GLU A 674 12.92 -23.60 -25.08
N LEU A 675 14.12 -23.84 -25.63
CA LEU A 675 15.35 -24.02 -24.84
C LEU A 675 16.61 -23.59 -25.60
N THR A 676 17.66 -23.27 -24.85
CA THR A 676 19.03 -23.14 -25.36
C THR A 676 19.72 -24.51 -25.39
N MET A 677 20.51 -24.79 -26.42
CA MET A 677 21.39 -25.96 -26.47
C MET A 677 22.83 -25.50 -26.78
N GLU A 678 23.79 -25.93 -25.96
CA GLU A 678 25.20 -25.49 -26.10
C GLU A 678 26.21 -26.63 -25.86
N ILE A 679 27.38 -26.51 -26.50
CA ILE A 679 28.42 -27.54 -26.48
C ILE A 679 29.48 -27.25 -25.41
N VAL A 680 29.78 -28.26 -24.59
CA VAL A 680 30.86 -28.24 -23.60
C VAL A 680 31.87 -29.36 -23.84
N GLU A 681 33.11 -29.18 -23.41
CA GLU A 681 34.19 -30.13 -23.62
C GLU A 681 34.20 -31.28 -22.60
N ASN A 682 33.85 -30.99 -21.35
CA ASN A 682 33.96 -31.89 -20.20
C ASN A 682 33.09 -31.40 -19.02
N THR A 683 33.01 -32.22 -17.98
CA THR A 683 32.26 -31.97 -16.74
C THR A 683 32.68 -30.67 -16.05
N THR A 684 33.98 -30.41 -15.92
CA THR A 684 34.50 -29.18 -15.29
C THR A 684 34.03 -27.92 -16.02
N GLU A 685 33.96 -27.94 -17.34
CA GLU A 685 33.40 -26.85 -18.12
C GLU A 685 31.88 -26.73 -17.99
N ALA A 686 31.15 -27.84 -17.93
CA ALA A 686 29.71 -27.81 -17.65
C ALA A 686 29.42 -27.15 -16.29
N VAL A 687 30.18 -27.50 -15.25
CA VAL A 687 30.13 -26.86 -13.92
C VAL A 687 30.39 -25.36 -14.02
N ASN A 688 31.45 -24.95 -14.74
CA ASN A 688 31.78 -23.53 -14.92
C ASN A 688 30.72 -22.76 -15.72
N HIS A 689 30.05 -23.40 -16.69
CA HIS A 689 28.93 -22.82 -17.42
C HIS A 689 27.73 -22.60 -16.48
N ILE A 690 27.35 -23.63 -15.73
CA ILE A 690 26.20 -23.61 -14.80
C ILE A 690 26.42 -22.56 -13.72
N ASN A 691 27.57 -22.55 -13.03
CA ASN A 691 27.87 -21.56 -12.00
C ASN A 691 27.93 -20.11 -12.51
N LYS A 692 27.99 -19.90 -13.85
CA LYS A 692 27.99 -18.58 -14.48
C LYS A 692 26.63 -18.15 -15.04
N TYR A 693 25.82 -19.08 -15.52
CA TYR A 693 24.57 -18.78 -16.26
C TYR A 693 23.30 -19.44 -15.67
N SER A 694 23.41 -20.27 -14.63
CA SER A 694 22.25 -20.75 -13.85
C SER A 694 21.72 -19.65 -12.94
N SER A 695 20.42 -19.68 -12.68
CA SER A 695 19.78 -18.93 -11.58
C SER A 695 20.11 -19.51 -10.20
N SER A 696 20.99 -20.51 -10.13
CA SER A 696 21.29 -21.32 -8.94
C SER A 696 20.06 -22.08 -8.41
N HIS A 697 19.12 -22.44 -9.28
CA HIS A 697 17.87 -23.11 -8.92
C HIS A 697 18.00 -24.63 -8.93
N THR A 698 18.03 -25.26 -10.11
CA THR A 698 18.12 -26.72 -10.23
C THR A 698 18.92 -27.11 -11.45
N ASP A 699 19.97 -27.90 -11.27
CA ASP A 699 20.86 -28.29 -12.35
C ASP A 699 21.23 -29.78 -12.26
N VAL A 700 21.36 -30.44 -13.41
CA VAL A 700 21.41 -31.91 -13.50
C VAL A 700 22.61 -32.38 -14.31
N ILE A 701 23.26 -33.46 -13.88
CA ILE A 701 24.15 -34.28 -14.72
C ILE A 701 23.49 -35.62 -15.07
N ILE A 702 23.67 -36.04 -16.31
CA ILE A 702 23.31 -37.37 -16.80
C ILE A 702 24.61 -38.07 -17.20
N THR A 703 24.99 -39.13 -16.48
CA THR A 703 26.19 -39.93 -16.71
C THR A 703 26.09 -41.27 -15.97
N ASP A 704 26.67 -42.34 -16.52
CA ASP A 704 26.87 -43.60 -15.78
C ASP A 704 28.22 -43.60 -15.02
N ASN A 705 29.03 -42.54 -15.17
CA ASN A 705 30.34 -42.40 -14.53
C ASN A 705 30.23 -41.72 -13.14
N GLU A 706 30.40 -42.51 -12.08
CA GLU A 706 30.33 -42.02 -10.69
C GLU A 706 31.33 -40.90 -10.35
N HIS A 707 32.51 -40.88 -10.99
CA HIS A 707 33.50 -39.82 -10.76
C HIS A 707 32.98 -38.47 -11.29
N TYR A 708 32.48 -38.43 -12.53
CA TYR A 708 31.91 -37.21 -13.10
C TYR A 708 30.63 -36.78 -12.37
N ALA A 709 29.80 -37.73 -11.91
CA ALA A 709 28.67 -37.42 -11.06
C ALA A 709 29.11 -36.76 -9.74
N SER A 710 30.12 -37.30 -9.05
CA SER A 710 30.63 -36.73 -7.80
C SER A 710 31.33 -35.38 -7.99
N GLU A 711 32.03 -35.17 -9.11
CA GLU A 711 32.63 -33.89 -9.48
C GLU A 711 31.54 -32.82 -9.66
N PHE A 712 30.49 -33.13 -10.42
CA PHE A 712 29.38 -32.22 -10.70
C PHE A 712 28.57 -31.88 -9.45
N LEU A 713 28.17 -32.89 -8.67
CA LEU A 713 27.39 -32.71 -7.43
C LEU A 713 28.11 -31.86 -6.37
N LYS A 714 29.45 -31.82 -6.38
CA LYS A 714 30.26 -30.97 -5.50
C LYS A 714 30.60 -29.60 -6.11
N GLY A 715 30.70 -29.53 -7.43
CA GLY A 715 31.15 -28.34 -8.15
C GLY A 715 30.04 -27.34 -8.47
N VAL A 716 28.80 -27.80 -8.68
CA VAL A 716 27.65 -26.93 -8.97
C VAL A 716 27.08 -26.33 -7.69
N ASP A 717 26.96 -25.00 -7.66
CA ASP A 717 26.49 -24.23 -6.50
C ASP A 717 25.03 -23.77 -6.68
N SER A 718 24.14 -24.74 -6.91
CA SER A 718 22.70 -24.53 -7.06
C SER A 718 21.92 -25.04 -5.85
N ALA A 719 20.69 -24.56 -5.69
CA ALA A 719 19.81 -24.92 -4.58
C ALA A 719 19.40 -26.41 -4.61
N CYS A 720 19.33 -27.00 -5.80
CA CYS A 720 19.23 -28.44 -6.02
C CYS A 720 20.21 -28.86 -7.11
N VAL A 721 20.96 -29.94 -6.89
CA VAL A 721 21.84 -30.55 -7.89
C VAL A 721 21.52 -32.03 -7.97
N PHE A 722 21.22 -32.54 -9.16
CA PHE A 722 20.80 -33.94 -9.34
C PHE A 722 21.74 -34.72 -10.27
N HIS A 723 21.78 -36.03 -10.04
CA HIS A 723 22.41 -37.02 -10.92
C HIS A 723 21.33 -37.97 -11.42
N ASN A 724 21.24 -38.15 -12.74
CA ASN A 724 20.32 -39.08 -13.41
C ASN A 724 18.82 -38.90 -13.03
N ALA A 725 18.39 -37.69 -12.66
CA ALA A 725 17.01 -37.35 -12.34
C ALA A 725 16.58 -35.99 -12.94
N SER A 726 15.30 -35.86 -13.30
CA SER A 726 14.72 -34.65 -13.90
C SER A 726 14.80 -33.41 -12.99
N THR A 727 15.01 -32.23 -13.59
CA THR A 727 14.97 -30.94 -12.86
C THR A 727 13.64 -30.75 -12.14
N ARG A 728 12.56 -31.33 -12.67
CA ARG A 728 11.20 -31.27 -12.12
C ARG A 728 11.07 -31.88 -10.72
N PHE A 729 12.03 -32.70 -10.26
CA PHE A 729 12.01 -33.23 -8.90
C PHE A 729 12.25 -32.18 -7.81
N ALA A 730 12.78 -30.99 -8.12
CA ALA A 730 12.95 -29.89 -7.18
C ALA A 730 11.60 -29.24 -6.80
N ASP A 731 10.86 -29.89 -5.93
CA ASP A 731 9.51 -29.53 -5.47
C ASP A 731 9.30 -30.09 -4.06
N GLY A 732 8.70 -29.31 -3.15
CA GLY A 732 8.59 -29.68 -1.74
C GLY A 732 7.78 -30.95 -1.48
N TYR A 733 6.74 -31.23 -2.27
CA TYR A 733 5.98 -32.47 -2.15
C TYR A 733 6.79 -33.66 -2.67
N ARG A 734 7.48 -33.51 -3.81
CA ARG A 734 8.37 -34.54 -4.38
C ARG A 734 9.57 -34.86 -3.47
N PHE A 735 10.04 -33.90 -2.67
CA PHE A 735 11.07 -34.07 -1.63
C PHE A 735 10.55 -34.66 -0.31
N GLY A 736 9.23 -34.90 -0.17
CA GLY A 736 8.65 -35.45 1.05
C GLY A 736 8.43 -34.43 2.18
N LEU A 737 8.52 -33.13 1.90
CA LEU A 737 8.25 -32.05 2.88
C LEU A 737 6.74 -31.83 3.12
N GLY A 738 5.87 -32.54 2.39
CA GLY A 738 4.41 -32.46 2.45
C GLY A 738 3.83 -31.24 1.72
N ALA A 739 4.40 -30.05 1.95
CA ALA A 739 4.10 -28.84 1.19
C ALA A 739 5.32 -27.89 1.18
N GLU A 740 5.28 -26.89 0.30
CA GLU A 740 6.26 -25.80 0.24
C GLU A 740 5.58 -24.44 0.27
N VAL A 741 6.22 -23.47 0.95
CA VAL A 741 5.84 -22.05 0.87
C VAL A 741 6.39 -21.41 -0.41
N GLY A 742 7.54 -21.91 -0.87
CA GLY A 742 8.34 -21.36 -1.95
C GLY A 742 9.55 -22.24 -2.26
N ILE A 743 10.27 -21.93 -3.35
CA ILE A 743 11.64 -22.39 -3.56
C ILE A 743 12.55 -21.18 -3.33
N SER A 744 13.68 -21.38 -2.65
CA SER A 744 14.66 -20.33 -2.37
C SER A 744 15.98 -20.63 -3.08
N THR A 745 16.45 -19.71 -3.91
CA THR A 745 17.82 -19.73 -4.47
C THR A 745 18.82 -19.00 -3.58
N THR A 746 18.37 -18.37 -2.49
CA THR A 746 19.24 -17.63 -1.56
C THR A 746 20.17 -18.59 -0.79
N ARG A 747 21.31 -18.06 -0.34
CA ARG A 747 22.36 -18.85 0.34
C ARG A 747 22.28 -18.80 1.87
N ILE A 748 21.30 -18.09 2.41
CA ILE A 748 21.13 -17.84 3.84
C ILE A 748 19.75 -18.34 4.28
N HIS A 749 19.64 -18.74 5.55
CA HIS A 749 18.42 -19.27 6.16
C HIS A 749 17.91 -20.59 5.57
N ALA A 750 17.30 -20.56 4.37
CA ALA A 750 16.74 -21.75 3.70
C ALA A 750 17.01 -21.70 2.19
N ARG A 751 17.37 -22.84 1.60
CA ARG A 751 17.75 -23.01 0.19
C ARG A 751 17.12 -24.29 -0.37
N GLY A 752 16.64 -24.24 -1.61
CA GLY A 752 15.81 -25.30 -2.22
C GLY A 752 14.33 -25.13 -1.88
N PRO A 753 13.49 -26.18 -2.06
CA PRO A 753 12.09 -26.18 -1.64
C PRO A 753 11.96 -25.94 -0.13
N VAL A 754 11.17 -24.93 0.24
CA VAL A 754 11.06 -24.42 1.61
C VAL A 754 9.79 -24.95 2.27
N GLY A 755 9.95 -26.04 3.03
CA GLY A 755 8.92 -26.59 3.90
C GLY A 755 8.89 -25.95 5.30
N VAL A 756 8.30 -26.66 6.27
CA VAL A 756 8.12 -26.19 7.66
C VAL A 756 9.42 -25.73 8.33
N GLU A 757 10.54 -26.44 8.13
CA GLU A 757 11.81 -26.10 8.78
C GLU A 757 12.36 -24.73 8.35
N GLY A 758 12.10 -24.32 7.11
CA GLY A 758 12.48 -22.99 6.61
C GLY A 758 11.59 -21.85 7.14
N LEU A 759 10.56 -22.17 7.93
CA LEU A 759 9.76 -21.20 8.68
C LEU A 759 10.15 -21.14 10.18
N LEU A 760 11.25 -21.78 10.56
CA LEU A 760 11.79 -21.80 11.91
C LEU A 760 13.16 -21.13 11.97
N THR A 761 13.44 -20.47 13.07
CA THR A 761 14.78 -20.02 13.47
C THR A 761 15.26 -20.84 14.68
N SER A 762 16.36 -20.44 15.30
CA SER A 762 16.87 -21.08 16.52
C SER A 762 16.97 -20.10 17.69
N LYS A 763 16.79 -20.62 18.90
CA LYS A 763 16.94 -19.89 20.16
C LYS A 763 17.88 -20.66 21.09
N TRP A 764 18.77 -19.95 21.77
CA TRP A 764 19.61 -20.52 22.81
C TRP A 764 18.92 -20.42 24.18
N LEU A 765 18.96 -21.50 24.94
CA LEU A 765 18.42 -21.62 26.30
C LEU A 765 19.56 -22.08 27.20
N LEU A 766 19.96 -21.24 28.15
CA LEU A 766 20.98 -21.56 29.16
C LEU A 766 20.26 -21.78 30.50
N GLN A 767 20.41 -22.97 31.07
CA GLN A 767 19.90 -23.33 32.39
C GLN A 767 21.08 -23.42 33.35
N GLY A 768 21.02 -22.67 34.45
CA GLY A 768 22.06 -22.61 35.48
C GLY A 768 21.46 -22.43 36.87
N HIS A 769 22.31 -22.59 37.88
CA HIS A 769 21.95 -22.62 39.30
C HIS A 769 22.54 -21.44 40.09
N GLY A 770 22.97 -20.37 39.38
CA GLY A 770 23.51 -19.14 39.96
C GLY A 770 24.92 -18.76 39.47
N GLN A 771 25.53 -19.55 38.58
CA GLN A 771 26.89 -19.29 38.08
C GLN A 771 26.99 -17.91 37.40
N ALA A 772 27.98 -17.12 37.81
CA ALA A 772 28.32 -15.83 37.21
C ALA A 772 29.55 -15.96 36.30
N ALA A 773 29.64 -15.10 35.27
CA ALA A 773 30.78 -15.11 34.35
C ALA A 773 32.14 -14.78 35.03
N ALA A 774 32.11 -14.14 36.20
CA ALA A 774 33.30 -13.84 37.00
C ALA A 774 33.90 -15.10 37.62
N ASP A 775 33.08 -16.06 38.05
CA ASP A 775 33.51 -17.29 38.75
C ASP A 775 34.45 -18.13 37.86
N PHE A 776 34.23 -18.08 36.54
CA PHE A 776 35.09 -18.71 35.52
C PHE A 776 36.38 -17.92 35.21
N ALA A 777 36.37 -16.60 35.41
CA ALA A 777 37.53 -15.74 35.19
C ALA A 777 38.50 -15.81 36.39
N ASP A 778 37.95 -15.88 37.60
CA ASP A 778 38.70 -16.03 38.86
C ASP A 778 39.10 -17.50 39.14
N GLY A 779 38.65 -18.44 38.31
CA GLY A 779 39.02 -19.86 38.35
C GLY A 779 38.34 -20.68 39.45
N GLN A 780 37.25 -20.18 40.03
CA GLN A 780 36.41 -20.92 40.98
C GLN A 780 35.56 -21.98 40.26
N GLU A 781 35.09 -21.65 39.05
CA GLU A 781 34.34 -22.54 38.16
C GLU A 781 35.15 -22.85 36.88
N GLN A 782 34.86 -23.98 36.23
CA GLN A 782 35.58 -24.42 35.03
C GLN A 782 34.65 -24.81 33.87
N PHE A 783 35.04 -24.42 32.65
CA PHE A 783 34.33 -24.81 31.44
C PHE A 783 34.62 -26.27 31.06
N ILE A 784 33.56 -27.02 30.79
CA ILE A 784 33.58 -28.43 30.37
C ILE A 784 33.32 -28.55 28.85
N HIS A 785 32.39 -27.75 28.31
CA HIS A 785 31.97 -27.75 26.90
C HIS A 785 31.66 -29.13 26.28
N LYS A 786 31.16 -30.07 27.07
CA LYS A 786 30.85 -31.45 26.64
C LYS A 786 29.51 -31.48 25.91
N SER A 787 29.51 -31.97 24.66
CA SER A 787 28.28 -32.20 23.91
C SER A 787 27.47 -33.35 24.55
N LEU A 788 26.17 -33.16 24.68
CA LEU A 788 25.23 -34.12 25.27
C LEU A 788 24.28 -34.69 24.19
N PRO A 789 23.67 -35.87 24.42
CA PRO A 789 22.61 -36.39 23.56
C PRO A 789 21.43 -35.43 23.43
N LEU A 790 20.83 -35.34 22.24
CA LEU A 790 19.74 -34.40 21.95
C LEU A 790 18.40 -34.81 22.57
N ASP A 791 18.24 -36.09 22.94
CA ASP A 791 17.03 -36.60 23.56
C ASP A 791 16.85 -36.01 24.96
N TYR A 792 15.91 -35.09 25.08
CA TYR A 792 15.45 -34.56 26.36
C TYR A 792 14.43 -35.53 26.95
N SER A 793 14.91 -36.56 27.67
CA SER A 793 14.01 -37.39 28.47
C SER A 793 13.54 -36.58 29.68
N ASP A 794 12.24 -36.28 29.75
CA ASP A 794 11.58 -35.77 30.96
C ASP A 794 11.64 -36.83 32.08
N LYS A 795 12.81 -36.89 32.73
CA LYS A 795 13.08 -37.64 33.96
C LYS A 795 13.75 -36.70 34.98
N VAL A 796 13.12 -35.56 35.20
CA VAL A 796 13.22 -34.92 36.51
C VAL A 796 12.35 -35.73 37.45
N SER A 797 12.96 -36.24 38.52
CA SER A 797 12.30 -37.06 39.52
C SER A 797 11.18 -36.30 40.24
N ASP A 798 10.03 -36.94 40.39
CA ASP A 798 9.17 -36.72 41.55
C ASP A 798 9.95 -37.15 42.81
N SER A 799 10.76 -36.24 43.33
CA SER A 799 11.21 -36.25 44.72
C SER A 799 10.28 -35.35 45.52
N SER A 800 9.02 -35.77 45.64
CA SER A 800 8.14 -35.30 46.70
C SER A 800 8.55 -35.99 47.99
N ASP A 801 8.94 -35.21 49.00
CA ASP A 801 9.46 -35.72 50.26
C ASP A 801 8.43 -36.56 51.04
N ASP A 802 8.57 -37.89 50.98
CA ASP A 802 7.99 -38.81 51.96
C ASP A 802 8.92 -38.88 53.19
N ASP A 803 8.99 -37.78 53.95
CA ASP A 803 9.65 -37.73 55.27
C ASP A 803 8.69 -37.22 56.36
N ASN A 804 7.52 -37.87 56.42
CA ASN A 804 6.56 -37.71 57.50
C ASN A 804 6.85 -38.77 58.58
N SER A 805 8.00 -38.62 59.25
CA SER A 805 8.45 -39.54 60.30
C SER A 805 7.55 -39.45 61.54
N THR A 806 6.91 -40.57 61.85
CA THR A 806 5.90 -40.70 62.91
C THR A 806 6.50 -40.47 64.30
N GLU A 807 6.09 -39.41 65.00
CA GLU A 807 6.13 -39.40 66.47
C GLU A 807 5.07 -40.38 67.00
N GLY A 808 5.50 -41.57 67.42
CA GLY A 808 4.64 -42.61 67.99
C GLY A 808 5.42 -43.47 68.97
N GLN A 809 4.95 -43.52 70.22
CA GLN A 809 5.68 -44.12 71.35
C GLN A 809 5.52 -45.66 71.45
N GLN A 810 6.53 -46.28 72.09
CA GLN A 810 6.66 -47.68 72.57
C GLN A 810 7.22 -48.71 71.58
#